data_AF-T0S6B7-F1
#
_entry.id   AF-T0S6B7-F1
#
_cell.length_a   1.000
_cell.length_b   1.000
_cell.length_c   1.000
_cell.angle_alpha   90.00
_cell.angle_beta   90.00
_cell.angle_gamma   90.00
#
_symmetry.space_group_name_H-M   'P 1'
#
loop_
_entity.id
_entity.type
_entity.pdbx_description
1 polymer ?
#
loop_
_entity_poly.entity_id
_entity_poly.type
_entity_poly.pdbx_seq_one_letter_code
_entity_poly.pdbx_strand_id
1 'polypeptide(L)'
;MAHGPTDYEHASIDKLNSMIDSTADTIRELRADKSKMAEVARHVKTLVTLRRLVKEAQEKAAENQLVADELPVESKESSATVPSVGTDDNQAESSGHLDAAVAVLNDEKKKLEASLEAAKKSHLAHTTALEDEKKKLQASLKEAKEAHATAVAALHKNTQDLEATLAELTSAKEGASSANNDDHSQRLAAELEVVSAKLVSLETSYKSVQDELSRESQRYAIELETANNFHKRFQNDLKKVTQERQDLEKSLKTAADDHAFAIQALEDSLAASRAELEKESQGFFLLKASEADLKRQLETLEMSLQERLAAGNKATEELAVVRRQLSQTDSLLTQANQELDREMKRWAKDLEDEKCAHLRAQEELRKVVDAKADIIAKLKSSMTEVDTLRAALSSALATEKESSDVIVKLRAEGETSQSLLASLAADFQAQKTDLEQLKATTETLMSDKHQLLVDLDNAKAEVVNLLEMRTTERSVAESNEKLLCETQAASKVLATKLEALESTHTAIVADKTALEHSITVLKEEKASLVEAASLSTAELVRLESVAASSTSEVVSLKVELTNVTDDCRALKQSQVASAAEHTAAQARLEADLAAEKARSAAAKKAADHATVLRKLAEESASGIKNKVATLEADVKQKEVEAKELKQASAALRKEVAVLTVANDKLAAESKQALAEAERLHAATDAIKEEWIRFRKENGKLSETIAELRKARTVVAEETKTRELPGASTATAQSMEQQRNLLIAFIVVVFISWTMKQVMF
;
A
#
# COMPACT_ATOMS: atom_id res chain seq x y z
N MET A 1 23.45 -60.15 84.01
CA MET A 1 23.49 -59.05 85.02
C MET A 1 24.96 -58.77 85.32
N ALA A 2 25.34 -57.53 85.60
CA ALA A 2 26.74 -57.19 85.92
C ALA A 2 26.93 -57.15 87.44
N HIS A 3 27.88 -57.94 87.96
CA HIS A 3 28.26 -57.96 89.36
C HIS A 3 29.36 -56.93 89.64
N GLY A 4 29.32 -56.33 90.83
CA GLY A 4 30.25 -55.27 91.23
C GLY A 4 31.55 -55.84 91.83
N PRO A 5 32.65 -55.05 91.90
CA PRO A 5 33.90 -55.50 92.51
C PRO A 5 33.75 -55.98 93.96
N THR A 6 32.76 -55.46 94.69
CA THR A 6 32.44 -55.81 96.08
C THR A 6 31.79 -57.18 96.26
N ASP A 7 31.29 -57.82 95.20
CA ASP A 7 30.61 -59.13 95.31
C ASP A 7 31.61 -60.30 95.49
N TYR A 8 32.90 -60.06 95.26
CA TYR A 8 33.95 -61.09 95.23
C TYR A 8 34.64 -61.33 96.59
N GLU A 9 34.71 -60.33 97.47
CA GLU A 9 35.51 -60.39 98.70
C GLU A 9 34.94 -61.33 99.79
N HIS A 10 33.68 -61.75 99.66
CA HIS A 10 32.97 -62.61 100.62
C HIS A 10 32.30 -63.85 99.97
N ALA A 11 32.71 -64.23 98.75
CA ALA A 11 32.14 -65.38 98.05
C ALA A 11 32.84 -66.70 98.45
N SER A 12 32.06 -67.73 98.78
CA SER A 12 32.58 -69.11 98.95
C SER A 12 33.15 -69.64 97.62
N ILE A 13 34.10 -70.57 97.71
CA ILE A 13 34.77 -71.19 96.55
C ILE A 13 33.74 -71.80 95.57
N ASP A 14 32.72 -72.49 96.07
CA ASP A 14 31.65 -73.06 95.23
C ASP A 14 30.85 -71.97 94.48
N LYS A 15 30.69 -70.80 95.10
CA LYS A 15 30.00 -69.65 94.52
C LYS A 15 30.86 -68.94 93.48
N LEU A 16 32.18 -68.84 93.71
CA LEU A 16 33.14 -68.38 92.71
C LEU A 16 33.17 -69.31 91.50
N ASN A 17 33.24 -70.63 91.71
CA ASN A 17 33.18 -71.63 90.64
C ASN A 17 31.88 -71.52 89.82
N SER A 18 30.72 -71.44 90.50
CA SER A 18 29.43 -71.25 89.82
C SER A 18 29.34 -69.95 89.01
N MET A 19 29.95 -68.86 89.47
CA MET A 19 30.06 -67.62 88.68
C MET A 19 31.03 -67.74 87.50
N ILE A 20 32.13 -68.48 87.66
CA ILE A 20 33.09 -68.78 86.58
C ILE A 20 32.41 -69.61 85.49
N ASP A 21 31.69 -70.67 85.85
CA ASP A 21 30.95 -71.50 84.90
C ASP A 21 29.86 -70.70 84.16
N SER A 22 29.07 -69.91 84.89
CA SER A 22 28.05 -69.02 84.30
C SER A 22 28.67 -67.97 83.35
N THR A 23 29.87 -67.46 83.68
CA THR A 23 30.65 -66.54 82.82
C THR A 23 31.23 -67.27 81.61
N ALA A 24 31.69 -68.51 81.76
CA ALA A 24 32.20 -69.35 80.68
C ALA A 24 31.09 -69.78 79.70
N ASP A 25 29.86 -69.98 80.20
CA ASP A 25 28.66 -70.22 79.39
C ASP A 25 28.25 -68.95 78.62
N THR A 26 28.18 -67.79 79.26
CA THR A 26 27.89 -66.52 78.55
C THR A 26 29.00 -66.16 77.54
N ILE A 27 30.27 -66.47 77.81
CA ILE A 27 31.35 -66.34 76.82
C ILE A 27 31.17 -67.32 75.65
N ARG A 28 30.66 -68.54 75.87
CA ARG A 28 30.30 -69.49 74.80
C ARG A 28 29.11 -68.99 73.97
N GLU A 29 28.09 -68.44 74.62
CA GLU A 29 26.91 -67.88 73.98
C GLU A 29 27.25 -66.64 73.13
N LEU A 30 28.04 -65.71 73.66
CA LEU A 30 28.56 -64.55 72.91
C LEU A 30 29.46 -64.97 71.73
N ARG A 31 30.22 -66.07 71.85
CA ARG A 31 30.98 -66.64 70.72
C ARG A 31 30.07 -67.27 69.67
N ALA A 32 28.99 -67.93 70.08
CA ALA A 32 27.98 -68.46 69.17
C ALA A 32 27.27 -67.34 68.40
N ASP A 33 26.87 -66.25 69.06
CA ASP A 33 26.25 -65.09 68.42
C ASP A 33 27.23 -64.32 67.52
N LYS A 34 28.52 -64.23 67.89
CA LYS A 34 29.55 -63.70 66.98
C LYS A 34 29.73 -64.56 65.72
N SER A 35 29.52 -65.88 65.82
CA SER A 35 29.47 -66.79 64.67
C SER A 35 28.23 -66.55 63.80
N LYS A 36 27.03 -66.43 64.40
CA LYS A 36 25.80 -66.05 63.69
C LYS A 36 25.93 -64.70 62.99
N MET A 37 26.58 -63.71 63.62
CA MET A 37 26.82 -62.40 63.02
C MET A 37 27.78 -62.48 61.82
N ALA A 38 28.80 -63.35 61.86
CA ALA A 38 29.65 -63.64 60.71
C ALA A 38 28.92 -64.41 59.58
N GLU A 39 27.88 -65.17 59.90
CA GLU A 39 26.97 -65.82 58.95
C GLU A 39 26.02 -64.83 58.27
N VAL A 40 25.40 -63.94 59.07
CA VAL A 40 24.60 -62.82 58.55
C VAL A 40 25.46 -61.90 57.67
N ALA A 41 26.68 -61.58 58.07
CA ALA A 41 27.61 -60.80 57.23
C ALA A 41 27.95 -61.51 55.90
N ARG A 42 28.12 -62.84 55.91
CA ARG A 42 28.26 -63.64 54.68
C ARG A 42 27.01 -63.54 53.82
N HIS A 43 25.81 -63.77 54.38
CA HIS A 43 24.56 -63.69 53.62
C HIS A 43 24.28 -62.29 53.06
N VAL A 44 24.54 -61.22 53.81
CA VAL A 44 24.44 -59.82 53.33
C VAL A 44 25.41 -59.60 52.17
N LYS A 45 26.65 -60.07 52.25
CA LYS A 45 27.62 -59.99 51.14
C LYS A 45 27.13 -60.74 49.90
N THR A 46 26.55 -61.94 50.06
CA THR A 46 25.95 -62.69 48.95
C THR A 46 24.75 -61.95 48.34
N LEU A 47 23.86 -61.39 49.16
CA LEU A 47 22.68 -60.64 48.69
C LEU A 47 23.06 -59.34 47.96
N VAL A 48 24.07 -58.60 48.44
CA VAL A 48 24.61 -57.43 47.74
C VAL A 48 25.23 -57.84 46.39
N THR A 49 25.95 -58.96 46.35
CA THR A 49 26.54 -59.49 45.10
C THR A 49 25.45 -59.91 44.11
N LEU A 50 24.39 -60.60 44.55
CA LEU A 50 23.25 -60.96 43.72
C LEU A 50 22.48 -59.73 43.23
N ARG A 51 22.25 -58.72 44.09
CA ARG A 51 21.61 -57.46 43.70
C ARG A 51 22.41 -56.73 42.62
N ARG A 52 23.75 -56.74 42.72
CA ARG A 52 24.64 -56.20 41.68
C ARG A 52 24.50 -56.95 40.37
N LEU A 53 24.56 -58.29 40.38
CA LEU A 53 24.43 -59.12 39.18
C LEU A 53 23.05 -58.99 38.51
N VAL A 54 21.98 -58.84 39.29
CA VAL A 54 20.63 -58.56 38.75
C VAL A 54 20.58 -57.17 38.10
N LYS A 55 21.21 -56.14 38.70
CA LYS A 55 21.30 -54.80 38.11
C LYS A 55 22.10 -54.82 36.80
N GLU A 56 23.28 -55.44 36.79
CA GLU A 56 24.12 -55.59 35.59
C GLU A 56 23.41 -56.41 34.49
N ALA A 57 22.52 -57.35 34.85
CA ALA A 57 21.68 -58.09 33.90
C ALA A 57 20.51 -57.26 33.35
N GLN A 58 19.91 -56.39 34.16
CA GLN A 58 18.87 -55.45 33.72
C GLN A 58 19.44 -54.35 32.82
N GLU A 59 20.62 -53.84 33.13
CA GLU A 59 21.32 -52.84 32.31
C GLU A 59 21.70 -53.44 30.94
N LYS A 60 22.22 -54.67 30.90
CA LYS A 60 22.46 -55.39 29.64
C LYS A 60 21.19 -55.79 28.88
N ALA A 61 20.04 -55.91 29.55
CA ALA A 61 18.77 -56.11 28.86
C ALA A 61 18.30 -54.81 28.17
N ALA A 62 18.57 -53.65 28.76
CA ALA A 62 18.28 -52.34 28.15
C ALA A 62 19.24 -52.01 26.99
N GLU A 63 20.55 -52.26 27.13
CA GLU A 63 21.53 -52.04 26.05
C GLU A 63 21.17 -52.84 24.78
N ASN A 64 20.77 -54.12 24.93
CA ASN A 64 20.39 -54.97 23.79
C ASN A 64 19.05 -54.58 23.11
N GLN A 65 18.35 -53.54 23.57
CA GLN A 65 17.21 -52.94 22.87
C GLN A 65 17.51 -51.57 22.23
N LEU A 66 18.74 -51.06 22.35
CA LEU A 66 19.17 -49.77 21.78
C LEU A 66 20.24 -49.88 20.69
N VAL A 67 20.84 -51.06 20.47
CA VAL A 67 21.91 -51.29 19.47
C VAL A 67 21.34 -51.68 18.08
N ALA A 68 20.14 -51.17 17.75
CA ALA A 68 19.41 -51.56 16.54
C ALA A 68 18.72 -50.39 15.78
N ASP A 69 19.20 -49.15 15.94
CA ASP A 69 19.15 -48.11 14.88
C ASP A 69 19.98 -46.87 15.32
N GLU A 70 21.22 -46.75 14.86
CA GLU A 70 21.96 -45.48 14.91
C GLU A 70 23.08 -45.41 13.85
N LEU A 71 22.96 -44.47 12.90
CA LEU A 71 24.00 -43.80 12.09
C LEU A 71 23.30 -42.69 11.25
N PRO A 72 23.98 -41.63 10.77
CA PRO A 72 23.59 -40.28 11.19
C PRO A 72 23.14 -39.34 10.05
N VAL A 73 22.42 -38.28 10.41
CA VAL A 73 22.11 -37.12 9.54
C VAL A 73 22.22 -35.81 10.35
N GLU A 74 22.83 -34.78 9.76
CA GLU A 74 22.91 -33.42 10.32
C GLU A 74 21.81 -32.49 9.77
N SER A 75 20.92 -32.00 10.63
CA SER A 75 20.16 -30.74 10.44
C SER A 75 19.43 -30.40 11.75
N LYS A 76 19.72 -29.29 12.46
CA LYS A 76 19.47 -27.86 12.18
C LYS A 76 18.00 -27.44 12.28
N GLU A 77 17.80 -26.35 13.03
CA GLU A 77 16.58 -25.54 13.20
C GLU A 77 15.39 -26.25 13.89
N SER A 78 14.54 -25.56 14.67
CA SER A 78 14.76 -24.39 15.53
C SER A 78 13.58 -24.26 16.51
N SER A 79 13.82 -24.04 17.80
CA SER A 79 12.76 -23.75 18.79
C SER A 79 13.08 -22.46 19.53
N ALA A 80 12.14 -21.51 19.49
CA ALA A 80 12.27 -20.21 20.13
C ALA A 80 11.53 -20.19 21.47
N THR A 81 12.25 -19.94 22.56
CA THR A 81 11.68 -19.87 23.91
C THR A 81 10.75 -18.66 24.06
N VAL A 82 9.51 -18.89 24.52
CA VAL A 82 8.65 -17.83 25.07
C VAL A 82 8.95 -17.71 26.58
N PRO A 83 9.24 -16.51 27.12
CA PRO A 83 9.84 -16.37 28.44
C PRO A 83 8.82 -16.38 29.59
N SER A 84 9.33 -16.75 30.78
CA SER A 84 8.66 -16.57 32.06
C SER A 84 8.46 -15.09 32.42
N VAL A 85 7.30 -14.76 33.00
CA VAL A 85 7.03 -13.51 33.71
C VAL A 85 6.54 -13.88 35.12
N GLY A 86 7.04 -13.18 36.14
CA GLY A 86 6.93 -13.59 37.53
C GLY A 86 5.54 -13.50 38.16
N THR A 87 5.35 -14.30 39.21
CA THR A 87 4.33 -14.16 40.26
C THR A 87 4.62 -12.88 41.09
N ASP A 88 3.71 -12.28 41.85
CA ASP A 88 2.78 -12.90 42.82
C ASP A 88 1.47 -12.12 43.07
N ASP A 89 0.67 -12.66 44.01
CA ASP A 89 -0.51 -12.07 44.66
C ASP A 89 -1.77 -11.84 43.81
N ASN A 90 -2.67 -12.84 43.79
CA ASN A 90 -3.79 -12.86 44.76
C ASN A 90 -4.56 -14.21 44.80
N GLN A 91 -5.42 -14.37 45.81
CA GLN A 91 -6.10 -15.64 46.13
C GLN A 91 -7.46 -15.88 45.45
N ALA A 92 -7.74 -17.19 45.28
CA ALA A 92 -9.04 -17.87 45.37
C ALA A 92 -10.06 -17.82 44.21
N GLU A 93 -10.92 -18.86 44.23
CA GLU A 93 -12.17 -19.06 43.47
C GLU A 93 -12.13 -19.08 41.92
N SER A 94 -12.03 -20.28 41.31
CA SER A 94 -13.00 -20.75 40.27
C SER A 94 -12.63 -22.17 39.75
N SER A 95 -12.97 -23.22 40.50
CA SER A 95 -12.84 -24.61 40.03
C SER A 95 -14.06 -25.09 39.21
N GLY A 96 -14.76 -24.19 38.53
CA GLY A 96 -16.06 -24.47 37.88
C GLY A 96 -16.15 -24.14 36.38
N HIS A 97 -15.18 -23.42 35.81
CA HIS A 97 -15.29 -22.94 34.42
C HIS A 97 -14.89 -23.95 33.34
N LEU A 98 -14.03 -24.93 33.65
CA LEU A 98 -13.50 -25.89 32.67
C LEU A 98 -14.57 -26.88 32.19
N ASP A 99 -15.32 -27.50 33.10
CA ASP A 99 -16.40 -28.44 32.74
C ASP A 99 -17.52 -27.77 31.94
N ALA A 100 -17.82 -26.51 32.25
CA ALA A 100 -18.81 -25.71 31.51
C ALA A 100 -18.36 -25.47 30.05
N ALA A 101 -17.09 -25.16 29.81
CA ALA A 101 -16.55 -24.98 28.47
C ALA A 101 -16.55 -26.30 27.66
N VAL A 102 -16.18 -27.41 28.30
CA VAL A 102 -16.18 -28.75 27.66
C VAL A 102 -17.61 -29.23 27.35
N ALA A 103 -18.60 -28.87 28.17
CA ALA A 103 -20.01 -29.14 27.89
C ALA A 103 -20.50 -28.36 26.65
N VAL A 104 -20.24 -27.05 26.57
CA VAL A 104 -20.63 -26.21 25.43
C VAL A 104 -20.02 -26.73 24.12
N LEU A 105 -18.72 -27.03 24.11
CA LEU A 105 -18.04 -27.55 22.91
C LEU A 105 -18.60 -28.91 22.45
N ASN A 106 -19.04 -29.78 23.38
CA ASN A 106 -19.68 -31.04 23.01
C ASN A 106 -21.08 -30.85 22.40
N ASP A 107 -21.86 -29.88 22.88
CA ASP A 107 -23.18 -29.60 22.32
C ASP A 107 -23.11 -28.83 20.99
N GLU A 108 -22.11 -27.96 20.81
CA GLU A 108 -21.79 -27.39 19.49
C GLU A 108 -21.35 -28.46 18.49
N LYS A 109 -20.51 -29.41 18.91
CA LYS A 109 -20.13 -30.56 18.07
C LYS A 109 -21.33 -31.37 17.62
N LYS A 110 -22.24 -31.77 18.54
CA LYS A 110 -23.50 -32.48 18.18
C LYS A 110 -24.36 -31.67 17.21
N LYS A 111 -24.42 -30.35 17.38
CA LYS A 111 -25.19 -29.44 16.52
C LYS A 111 -24.61 -29.35 15.11
N LEU A 112 -23.28 -29.37 14.97
CA LEU A 112 -22.58 -29.43 13.69
C LEU A 112 -22.76 -30.81 13.02
N GLU A 113 -22.64 -31.91 13.76
CA GLU A 113 -22.89 -33.27 13.26
C GLU A 113 -24.34 -33.43 12.75
N ALA A 114 -25.33 -32.94 13.49
CA ALA A 114 -26.73 -32.93 13.07
C ALA A 114 -26.98 -32.05 11.82
N SER A 115 -26.30 -30.90 11.71
CA SER A 115 -26.38 -30.02 10.54
C SER A 115 -25.78 -30.68 9.30
N LEU A 116 -24.63 -31.35 9.45
CA LEU A 116 -23.92 -32.05 8.38
C LEU A 116 -24.74 -33.24 7.85
N GLU A 117 -25.41 -34.00 8.72
CA GLU A 117 -26.27 -35.11 8.29
C GLU A 117 -27.57 -34.63 7.64
N ALA A 118 -28.12 -33.49 8.10
CA ALA A 118 -29.23 -32.82 7.41
C ALA A 118 -28.82 -32.34 6.01
N ALA A 119 -27.61 -31.79 5.85
CA ALA A 119 -27.06 -31.37 4.57
C ALA A 119 -26.88 -32.55 3.59
N LYS A 120 -26.32 -33.68 4.04
CA LYS A 120 -26.24 -34.92 3.24
C LYS A 120 -27.62 -35.39 2.78
N LYS A 121 -28.61 -35.39 3.68
CA LYS A 121 -29.97 -35.83 3.38
C LYS A 121 -30.67 -34.92 2.37
N SER A 122 -30.43 -33.61 2.45
CA SER A 122 -30.88 -32.62 1.46
C SER A 122 -30.22 -32.83 0.09
N HIS A 123 -28.89 -33.02 0.06
CA HIS A 123 -28.16 -33.29 -1.18
C HIS A 123 -28.65 -34.57 -1.87
N LEU A 124 -28.86 -35.66 -1.10
CA LEU A 124 -29.38 -36.91 -1.63
C LEU A 124 -30.77 -36.72 -2.28
N ALA A 125 -31.68 -36.02 -1.60
CA ALA A 125 -33.00 -35.69 -2.14
C ALA A 125 -32.93 -34.86 -3.44
N HIS A 126 -32.00 -33.90 -3.51
CA HIS A 126 -31.79 -33.09 -4.72
C HIS A 126 -31.23 -33.93 -5.87
N THR A 127 -30.32 -34.88 -5.61
CA THR A 127 -29.80 -35.78 -6.66
C THR A 127 -30.88 -36.75 -7.18
N THR A 128 -31.78 -37.23 -6.32
CA THR A 128 -32.91 -38.06 -6.79
C THR A 128 -33.89 -37.26 -7.66
N ALA A 129 -34.19 -36.01 -7.31
CA ALA A 129 -35.06 -35.15 -8.12
C ALA A 129 -34.50 -34.89 -9.53
N LEU A 130 -33.20 -34.60 -9.64
CA LEU A 130 -32.52 -34.39 -10.93
C LEU A 130 -32.52 -35.64 -11.82
N GLU A 131 -32.37 -36.84 -11.24
CA GLU A 131 -32.40 -38.08 -12.01
C GLU A 131 -33.83 -38.44 -12.49
N ASP A 132 -34.87 -38.03 -11.76
CA ASP A 132 -36.27 -38.17 -12.20
C ASP A 132 -36.67 -37.11 -13.24
N GLU A 133 -36.20 -35.86 -13.14
CA GLU A 133 -36.35 -34.87 -14.21
C GLU A 133 -35.66 -35.32 -15.50
N LYS A 134 -34.46 -35.89 -15.39
CA LYS A 134 -33.71 -36.47 -16.52
C LYS A 134 -34.47 -37.62 -17.19
N LYS A 135 -35.12 -38.52 -16.44
CA LYS A 135 -36.02 -39.55 -17.00
C LYS A 135 -37.23 -38.92 -17.71
N LYS A 136 -37.83 -37.89 -17.11
CA LYS A 136 -38.98 -37.17 -17.68
C LYS A 136 -38.61 -36.48 -19.01
N LEU A 137 -37.45 -35.83 -19.08
CA LEU A 137 -36.91 -35.25 -20.31
C LEU A 137 -36.60 -36.30 -21.38
N GLN A 138 -36.07 -37.47 -21.00
CA GLN A 138 -35.87 -38.59 -21.93
C GLN A 138 -37.20 -39.12 -22.49
N ALA A 139 -38.26 -39.19 -21.67
CA ALA A 139 -39.59 -39.58 -22.13
C ALA A 139 -40.17 -38.57 -23.13
N SER A 140 -40.16 -37.26 -22.80
CA SER A 140 -40.63 -36.22 -23.72
C SER A 140 -39.79 -36.12 -25.01
N LEU A 141 -38.49 -36.42 -24.96
CA LEU A 141 -37.63 -36.47 -26.15
C LEU A 141 -37.92 -37.69 -27.05
N LYS A 142 -38.43 -38.80 -26.50
CA LYS A 142 -38.94 -39.94 -27.27
C LYS A 142 -40.29 -39.59 -27.93
N GLU A 143 -41.20 -39.03 -27.16
CA GLU A 143 -42.52 -38.57 -27.63
C GLU A 143 -42.41 -37.52 -28.75
N ALA A 144 -41.51 -36.55 -28.61
CA ALA A 144 -41.23 -35.55 -29.65
C ALA A 144 -40.67 -36.17 -30.96
N LYS A 145 -39.87 -37.25 -30.86
CA LYS A 145 -39.37 -37.98 -32.05
C LYS A 145 -40.48 -38.78 -32.74
N GLU A 146 -41.39 -39.37 -31.98
CA GLU A 146 -42.56 -40.10 -32.50
C GLU A 146 -43.56 -39.15 -33.16
N ALA A 147 -43.78 -37.96 -32.58
CA ALA A 147 -44.54 -36.88 -33.20
C ALA A 147 -43.88 -36.37 -34.50
N HIS A 148 -42.55 -36.16 -34.51
CA HIS A 148 -41.82 -35.74 -35.71
C HIS A 148 -41.87 -36.79 -36.83
N ALA A 149 -41.72 -38.07 -36.51
CA ALA A 149 -41.87 -39.16 -37.49
C ALA A 149 -43.28 -39.18 -38.12
N THR A 150 -44.31 -38.94 -37.30
CA THR A 150 -45.70 -38.84 -37.76
C THR A 150 -45.92 -37.62 -38.67
N ALA A 151 -45.34 -36.47 -38.35
CA ALA A 151 -45.41 -35.26 -39.17
C ALA A 151 -44.71 -35.43 -40.54
N VAL A 152 -43.54 -36.08 -40.57
CA VAL A 152 -42.82 -36.39 -41.84
C VAL A 152 -43.63 -37.35 -42.71
N ALA A 153 -44.28 -38.36 -42.12
CA ALA A 153 -45.16 -39.26 -42.86
C ALA A 153 -46.38 -38.54 -43.47
N ALA A 154 -46.97 -37.59 -42.74
CA ALA A 154 -48.07 -36.76 -43.25
C ALA A 154 -47.62 -35.84 -44.40
N LEU A 155 -46.42 -35.24 -44.31
CA LEU A 155 -45.86 -34.40 -45.37
C LEU A 155 -45.62 -35.19 -46.67
N HIS A 156 -44.98 -36.36 -46.61
CA HIS A 156 -44.77 -37.20 -47.80
C HIS A 156 -46.09 -37.55 -48.50
N LYS A 157 -47.16 -37.83 -47.73
CA LYS A 157 -48.47 -38.11 -48.33
C LYS A 157 -49.03 -36.89 -49.07
N ASN A 158 -49.01 -35.72 -48.44
CA ASN A 158 -49.43 -34.46 -49.09
C ASN A 158 -48.64 -34.17 -50.38
N THR A 159 -47.36 -34.53 -50.44
CA THR A 159 -46.56 -34.40 -51.68
C THR A 159 -47.09 -35.31 -52.79
N GLN A 160 -47.41 -36.58 -52.49
CA GLN A 160 -47.97 -37.52 -53.47
C GLN A 160 -49.37 -37.09 -53.95
N ASP A 161 -50.21 -36.57 -53.06
CA ASP A 161 -51.55 -36.06 -53.41
C ASP A 161 -51.47 -34.80 -54.31
N LEU A 162 -50.40 -33.99 -54.18
CA LEU A 162 -50.11 -32.85 -55.08
C LEU A 162 -49.52 -33.28 -56.44
N GLU A 163 -48.67 -34.31 -56.47
CA GLU A 163 -48.15 -34.87 -57.72
C GLU A 163 -49.27 -35.50 -58.58
N ALA A 164 -50.24 -36.16 -57.94
CA ALA A 164 -51.42 -36.71 -58.61
C ALA A 164 -52.31 -35.63 -59.24
N THR A 165 -52.60 -34.55 -58.51
CA THR A 165 -53.49 -33.47 -58.98
C THR A 165 -52.86 -32.60 -60.08
N LEU A 166 -51.52 -32.49 -60.13
CA LEU A 166 -50.82 -31.87 -61.26
C LEU A 166 -50.98 -32.68 -62.56
N ALA A 167 -50.94 -34.02 -62.49
CA ALA A 167 -51.08 -34.89 -63.66
C ALA A 167 -52.49 -34.79 -64.31
N GLU A 168 -53.54 -34.69 -63.49
CA GLU A 168 -54.91 -34.47 -63.99
C GLU A 168 -55.04 -33.11 -64.72
N LEU A 169 -54.46 -32.04 -64.17
CA LEU A 169 -54.53 -30.70 -64.79
C LEU A 169 -53.78 -30.60 -66.13
N THR A 170 -52.68 -31.34 -66.32
CA THR A 170 -52.04 -31.46 -67.66
C THR A 170 -52.89 -32.21 -68.68
N SER A 171 -53.86 -33.03 -68.25
CA SER A 171 -54.68 -33.86 -69.13
C SER A 171 -55.88 -33.12 -69.74
N ALA A 172 -56.16 -31.89 -69.32
CA ALA A 172 -57.41 -31.18 -69.62
C ALA A 172 -57.26 -29.94 -70.53
N LYS A 173 -56.11 -29.76 -71.20
CA LYS A 173 -55.73 -28.47 -71.85
C LYS A 173 -55.50 -28.51 -73.37
N GLU A 174 -55.94 -29.55 -74.08
CA GLU A 174 -55.85 -29.61 -75.55
C GLU A 174 -57.20 -29.98 -76.20
N GLY A 175 -57.74 -29.10 -77.05
CA GLY A 175 -58.80 -29.45 -78.01
C GLY A 175 -60.10 -28.61 -77.97
N ALA A 176 -60.12 -27.48 -78.68
CA ALA A 176 -61.35 -26.88 -79.22
C ALA A 176 -61.02 -26.04 -80.48
N SER A 177 -61.87 -26.07 -81.50
CA SER A 177 -61.61 -25.50 -82.83
C SER A 177 -62.45 -24.25 -83.16
N SER A 178 -62.13 -23.57 -84.27
CA SER A 178 -62.71 -22.30 -84.72
C SER A 178 -63.17 -22.37 -86.18
N ALA A 179 -64.27 -21.67 -86.53
CA ALA A 179 -64.42 -20.87 -87.77
C ALA A 179 -65.85 -20.26 -87.91
N ASN A 180 -65.97 -18.93 -88.11
CA ASN A 180 -66.48 -18.34 -89.38
C ASN A 180 -66.75 -16.80 -89.37
N ASN A 181 -66.32 -16.16 -90.46
CA ASN A 181 -66.94 -15.06 -91.23
C ASN A 181 -67.06 -13.61 -90.66
N ASP A 182 -66.01 -12.82 -90.94
CA ASP A 182 -66.02 -11.49 -91.59
C ASP A 182 -66.74 -10.29 -90.96
N ASP A 183 -68.05 -10.27 -90.71
CA ASP A 183 -68.60 -9.34 -89.69
C ASP A 183 -68.06 -9.74 -88.31
N HIS A 184 -67.83 -11.04 -88.13
CA HIS A 184 -67.06 -11.56 -87.03
C HIS A 184 -65.58 -11.14 -87.09
N SER A 185 -65.01 -10.78 -88.25
CA SER A 185 -63.59 -10.42 -88.38
C SER A 185 -63.26 -9.04 -87.81
N GLN A 186 -64.12 -8.02 -87.97
CA GLN A 186 -63.91 -6.74 -87.27
C GLN A 186 -64.16 -6.86 -85.77
N ARG A 187 -65.16 -7.67 -85.34
CA ARG A 187 -65.31 -8.01 -83.92
C ARG A 187 -64.12 -8.80 -83.38
N LEU A 188 -63.63 -9.79 -84.12
CA LEU A 188 -62.44 -10.58 -83.78
C LEU A 188 -61.17 -9.74 -83.82
N ALA A 189 -61.08 -8.67 -84.62
CA ALA A 189 -59.96 -7.74 -84.57
C ALA A 189 -59.98 -6.90 -83.30
N ALA A 190 -61.13 -6.33 -82.93
CA ALA A 190 -61.30 -5.61 -81.66
C ALA A 190 -61.18 -6.54 -80.43
N GLU A 191 -61.68 -7.77 -80.54
CA GLU A 191 -61.54 -8.82 -79.53
C GLU A 191 -60.11 -9.36 -79.48
N LEU A 192 -59.37 -9.45 -80.61
CA LEU A 192 -57.92 -9.72 -80.61
C LEU A 192 -57.14 -8.58 -79.98
N GLU A 193 -57.52 -7.32 -80.24
CA GLU A 193 -56.84 -6.16 -79.65
C GLU A 193 -57.09 -6.12 -78.13
N VAL A 194 -58.32 -6.38 -77.68
CA VAL A 194 -58.67 -6.55 -76.27
C VAL A 194 -58.02 -7.79 -75.65
N VAL A 195 -57.92 -8.92 -76.36
CA VAL A 195 -57.26 -10.15 -75.89
C VAL A 195 -55.74 -9.97 -75.88
N SER A 196 -55.15 -9.24 -76.82
CA SER A 196 -53.72 -8.92 -76.86
C SER A 196 -53.35 -7.90 -75.79
N ALA A 197 -54.19 -6.88 -75.55
CA ALA A 197 -54.04 -5.98 -74.42
C ALA A 197 -54.16 -6.73 -73.07
N LYS A 198 -55.09 -7.69 -72.96
CA LYS A 198 -55.17 -8.60 -71.82
C LYS A 198 -53.97 -9.53 -71.72
N LEU A 199 -53.43 -10.02 -72.83
CA LEU A 199 -52.25 -10.89 -72.89
C LEU A 199 -50.98 -10.14 -72.46
N VAL A 200 -50.77 -8.93 -72.98
CA VAL A 200 -49.67 -8.05 -72.56
C VAL A 200 -49.82 -7.66 -71.09
N SER A 201 -51.04 -7.36 -70.63
CA SER A 201 -51.32 -7.14 -69.20
C SER A 201 -50.96 -8.38 -68.35
N LEU A 202 -51.36 -9.58 -68.79
CA LEU A 202 -51.00 -10.86 -68.18
C LEU A 202 -49.49 -11.14 -68.22
N GLU A 203 -48.79 -10.79 -69.30
CA GLU A 203 -47.34 -10.90 -69.34
C GLU A 203 -46.67 -9.92 -68.37
N THR A 204 -47.15 -8.69 -68.24
CA THR A 204 -46.60 -7.72 -67.28
C THR A 204 -46.89 -8.12 -65.83
N SER A 205 -48.07 -8.68 -65.53
CA SER A 205 -48.36 -9.19 -64.20
C SER A 205 -47.59 -10.48 -63.91
N TYR A 206 -47.44 -11.39 -64.88
CA TYR A 206 -46.59 -12.58 -64.77
C TYR A 206 -45.12 -12.21 -64.55
N LYS A 207 -44.57 -11.25 -65.30
CA LYS A 207 -43.21 -10.72 -65.08
C LYS A 207 -43.07 -10.08 -63.69
N SER A 208 -44.07 -9.31 -63.24
CA SER A 208 -44.07 -8.75 -61.88
C SER A 208 -44.08 -9.83 -60.80
N VAL A 209 -44.85 -10.92 -60.98
CA VAL A 209 -44.90 -12.06 -60.04
C VAL A 209 -43.60 -12.88 -60.10
N GLN A 210 -43.01 -13.05 -61.28
CA GLN A 210 -41.71 -13.69 -61.49
C GLN A 210 -40.58 -12.92 -60.76
N ASP A 211 -40.60 -11.59 -60.85
CA ASP A 211 -39.64 -10.71 -60.16
C ASP A 211 -39.85 -10.75 -58.63
N GLU A 212 -41.10 -10.70 -58.15
CA GLU A 212 -41.41 -10.78 -56.72
C GLU A 212 -41.03 -12.15 -56.13
N LEU A 213 -41.32 -13.25 -56.85
CA LEU A 213 -40.89 -14.60 -56.49
C LEU A 213 -39.36 -14.73 -56.48
N SER A 214 -38.66 -14.06 -57.40
CA SER A 214 -37.20 -14.02 -57.44
C SER A 214 -36.61 -13.25 -56.24
N ARG A 215 -37.24 -12.14 -55.84
CA ARG A 215 -36.87 -11.39 -54.62
C ARG A 215 -37.11 -12.21 -53.36
N GLU A 216 -38.25 -12.90 -53.24
CA GLU A 216 -38.57 -13.69 -52.05
C GLU A 216 -37.67 -14.94 -51.96
N SER A 217 -37.33 -15.56 -53.10
CA SER A 217 -36.32 -16.62 -53.17
C SER A 217 -34.93 -16.12 -52.70
N GLN A 218 -34.52 -14.92 -53.10
CA GLN A 218 -33.29 -14.30 -52.60
C GLN A 218 -33.35 -13.98 -51.10
N ARG A 219 -34.50 -13.53 -50.57
CA ARG A 219 -34.69 -13.33 -49.13
C ARG A 219 -34.53 -14.64 -48.35
N TYR A 220 -35.23 -15.70 -48.75
CA TYR A 220 -35.09 -17.00 -48.09
C TYR A 220 -33.67 -17.56 -48.18
N ALA A 221 -32.96 -17.33 -49.30
CA ALA A 221 -31.54 -17.71 -49.41
C ALA A 221 -30.66 -16.95 -48.39
N ILE A 222 -30.86 -15.63 -48.24
CA ILE A 222 -30.15 -14.79 -47.27
C ILE A 222 -30.50 -15.19 -45.83
N GLU A 223 -31.77 -15.47 -45.53
CA GLU A 223 -32.22 -15.92 -44.21
C GLU A 223 -31.62 -17.28 -43.84
N LEU A 224 -31.63 -18.25 -44.78
CA LEU A 224 -31.01 -19.56 -44.59
C LEU A 224 -29.48 -19.46 -44.39
N GLU A 225 -28.79 -18.62 -45.16
CA GLU A 225 -27.35 -18.40 -44.97
C GLU A 225 -27.07 -17.71 -43.62
N THR A 226 -27.90 -16.74 -43.23
CA THR A 226 -27.79 -16.05 -41.94
C THR A 226 -28.01 -17.01 -40.77
N ALA A 227 -29.05 -17.85 -40.84
CA ALA A 227 -29.35 -18.88 -39.83
C ALA A 227 -28.24 -19.94 -39.74
N ASN A 228 -27.68 -20.37 -40.89
CA ASN A 228 -26.55 -21.30 -40.95
C ASN A 228 -25.29 -20.67 -40.32
N ASN A 229 -25.03 -19.39 -40.57
CA ASN A 229 -23.93 -18.66 -39.94
C ASN A 229 -24.12 -18.46 -38.42
N PHE A 230 -25.35 -18.24 -37.93
CA PHE A 230 -25.66 -18.31 -36.51
C PHE A 230 -25.41 -19.72 -35.93
N HIS A 231 -25.87 -20.78 -36.61
CA HIS A 231 -25.65 -22.15 -36.15
C HIS A 231 -24.17 -22.53 -36.07
N LYS A 232 -23.34 -22.10 -37.03
CA LYS A 232 -21.87 -22.25 -36.98
C LYS A 232 -21.24 -21.52 -35.80
N ARG A 233 -21.72 -20.30 -35.47
CA ARG A 233 -21.27 -19.57 -34.27
C ARG A 233 -21.62 -20.34 -33.00
N PHE A 234 -22.90 -20.70 -32.81
CA PHE A 234 -23.35 -21.51 -31.68
C PHE A 234 -22.58 -22.84 -31.53
N GLN A 235 -22.24 -23.54 -32.61
CA GLN A 235 -21.38 -24.74 -32.52
C GLN A 235 -19.97 -24.44 -32.05
N ASN A 236 -19.36 -23.31 -32.46
CA ASN A 236 -18.02 -22.93 -32.04
C ASN A 236 -18.02 -22.43 -30.59
N ASP A 237 -19.03 -21.66 -30.19
CA ASP A 237 -19.21 -21.19 -28.82
C ASP A 237 -19.45 -22.38 -27.87
N LEU A 238 -20.27 -23.36 -28.27
CA LEU A 238 -20.48 -24.59 -27.50
C LEU A 238 -19.19 -25.42 -27.36
N LYS A 239 -18.37 -25.52 -28.41
CA LYS A 239 -17.04 -26.17 -28.34
C LYS A 239 -16.11 -25.41 -27.38
N LYS A 240 -16.09 -24.08 -27.44
CA LYS A 240 -15.29 -23.22 -26.56
C LYS A 240 -15.69 -23.40 -25.10
N VAL A 241 -16.98 -23.33 -24.77
CA VAL A 241 -17.50 -23.58 -23.41
C VAL A 241 -17.21 -25.00 -22.94
N THR A 242 -17.26 -26.00 -23.83
CA THR A 242 -16.89 -27.39 -23.50
C THR A 242 -15.40 -27.53 -23.18
N GLN A 243 -14.53 -26.84 -23.92
CA GLN A 243 -13.09 -26.79 -23.66
C GLN A 243 -12.78 -26.06 -22.35
N GLU A 244 -13.35 -24.88 -22.14
CA GLU A 244 -13.21 -24.09 -20.91
C GLU A 244 -13.65 -24.88 -19.67
N ARG A 245 -14.76 -25.63 -19.77
CA ARG A 245 -15.16 -26.58 -18.72
C ARG A 245 -14.09 -27.64 -18.48
N GLN A 246 -13.57 -28.30 -19.52
CA GLN A 246 -12.55 -29.35 -19.35
C GLN A 246 -11.25 -28.83 -18.72
N ASP A 247 -10.85 -27.60 -19.04
CA ASP A 247 -9.63 -27.01 -18.48
C ASP A 247 -9.85 -26.50 -17.04
N LEU A 248 -11.05 -26.02 -16.70
CA LEU A 248 -11.46 -25.82 -15.30
C LEU A 248 -11.51 -27.13 -14.51
N GLU A 249 -12.04 -28.20 -15.10
CA GLU A 249 -12.16 -29.53 -14.46
C GLU A 249 -10.78 -30.16 -14.19
N LYS A 250 -9.78 -29.92 -15.06
CA LYS A 250 -8.36 -30.22 -14.79
C LYS A 250 -7.80 -29.34 -13.67
N SER A 251 -7.97 -28.01 -13.77
CA SER A 251 -7.40 -27.06 -12.79
C SER A 251 -7.94 -27.30 -11.37
N LEU A 252 -9.22 -27.61 -11.24
CA LEU A 252 -9.87 -27.93 -9.97
C LEU A 252 -9.36 -29.27 -9.43
N LYS A 253 -9.09 -30.26 -10.30
CA LYS A 253 -8.42 -31.49 -9.88
C LYS A 253 -6.98 -31.23 -9.40
N THR A 254 -6.16 -30.50 -10.14
CA THR A 254 -4.80 -30.16 -9.69
C THR A 254 -4.82 -29.46 -8.34
N ALA A 255 -5.69 -28.46 -8.15
CA ALA A 255 -5.85 -27.78 -6.86
C ALA A 255 -6.32 -28.71 -5.72
N ALA A 256 -7.08 -29.77 -6.02
CA ALA A 256 -7.50 -30.78 -5.03
C ALA A 256 -6.37 -31.78 -4.71
N ASP A 257 -5.60 -32.21 -5.71
CA ASP A 257 -4.42 -33.07 -5.54
C ASP A 257 -3.32 -32.32 -4.75
N ASP A 258 -3.10 -31.02 -5.02
CA ASP A 258 -2.22 -30.12 -4.26
C ASP A 258 -2.69 -29.94 -2.80
N HIS A 259 -4.01 -29.77 -2.60
CA HIS A 259 -4.60 -29.69 -1.25
C HIS A 259 -4.41 -30.98 -0.44
N ALA A 260 -4.54 -32.15 -1.09
CA ALA A 260 -4.31 -33.43 -0.44
C ALA A 260 -2.84 -33.59 -0.03
N PHE A 261 -1.89 -33.16 -0.88
CA PHE A 261 -0.46 -33.15 -0.54
C PHE A 261 -0.15 -32.19 0.62
N ALA A 262 -0.75 -30.99 0.63
CA ALA A 262 -0.60 -30.03 1.73
C ALA A 262 -1.18 -30.54 3.05
N ILE A 263 -2.32 -31.27 3.02
CA ILE A 263 -2.89 -31.92 4.21
C ILE A 263 -1.96 -33.00 4.72
N GLN A 264 -1.43 -33.88 3.86
CA GLN A 264 -0.48 -34.93 4.28
C GLN A 264 0.77 -34.33 4.95
N ALA A 265 1.36 -33.28 4.35
CA ALA A 265 2.53 -32.60 4.93
C ALA A 265 2.24 -31.97 6.31
N LEU A 266 1.01 -31.50 6.55
CA LEU A 266 0.58 -31.01 7.86
C LEU A 266 0.33 -32.14 8.87
N GLU A 267 -0.22 -33.28 8.43
CA GLU A 267 -0.38 -34.47 9.27
C GLU A 267 0.99 -35.06 9.68
N ASP A 268 1.94 -35.14 8.76
CA ASP A 268 3.31 -35.62 9.00
C ASP A 268 4.06 -34.68 9.97
N SER A 269 3.95 -33.37 9.78
CA SER A 269 4.52 -32.35 10.67
C SER A 269 3.90 -32.41 12.09
N LEU A 270 2.59 -32.65 12.18
CA LEU A 270 1.89 -32.81 13.45
C LEU A 270 2.22 -34.14 14.15
N ALA A 271 2.52 -35.20 13.38
CA ALA A 271 3.04 -36.46 13.92
C ALA A 271 4.47 -36.29 14.48
N ALA A 272 5.36 -35.59 13.75
CA ALA A 272 6.70 -35.25 14.23
C ALA A 272 6.64 -34.42 15.52
N SER A 273 5.82 -33.37 15.54
CA SER A 273 5.59 -32.50 16.72
C SER A 273 5.12 -33.29 17.95
N ARG A 274 4.29 -34.32 17.77
CA ARG A 274 3.84 -35.22 18.87
C ARG A 274 4.97 -36.12 19.38
N ALA A 275 5.78 -36.67 18.48
CA ALA A 275 6.92 -37.51 18.87
C ALA A 275 8.01 -36.71 19.60
N GLU A 276 8.19 -35.43 19.24
CA GLU A 276 9.11 -34.52 19.93
C GLU A 276 8.59 -34.13 21.33
N LEU A 277 7.30 -33.79 21.46
CA LEU A 277 6.65 -33.57 22.76
C LEU A 277 6.73 -34.81 23.67
N GLU A 278 6.61 -36.02 23.10
CA GLU A 278 6.76 -37.26 23.86
C GLU A 278 8.21 -37.42 24.39
N LYS A 279 9.22 -37.15 23.55
CA LYS A 279 10.64 -37.12 23.97
C LYS A 279 10.90 -36.08 25.05
N GLU A 280 10.36 -34.86 24.92
CA GLU A 280 10.46 -33.83 25.96
C GLU A 280 9.82 -34.29 27.29
N SER A 281 8.66 -34.96 27.23
CA SER A 281 8.00 -35.49 28.43
C SER A 281 8.85 -36.57 29.13
N GLN A 282 9.48 -37.46 28.37
CA GLN A 282 10.40 -38.47 28.89
C GLN A 282 11.66 -37.82 29.49
N GLY A 283 12.20 -36.79 28.82
CA GLY A 283 13.28 -35.95 29.34
C GLY A 283 12.93 -35.26 30.66
N PHE A 284 11.70 -34.74 30.80
CA PHE A 284 11.21 -34.14 32.04
C PHE A 284 11.10 -35.16 33.18
N PHE A 285 10.67 -36.39 32.91
CA PHE A 285 10.65 -37.47 33.92
C PHE A 285 12.07 -37.86 34.36
N LEU A 286 13.04 -37.94 33.44
CA LEU A 286 14.45 -38.17 33.77
C LEU A 286 15.03 -37.01 34.59
N LEU A 287 14.72 -35.76 34.24
CA LEU A 287 15.13 -34.59 34.99
C LEU A 287 14.56 -34.62 36.42
N LYS A 288 13.28 -34.98 36.59
CA LYS A 288 12.64 -35.15 37.90
C LYS A 288 13.23 -36.28 38.74
N ALA A 289 13.66 -37.38 38.11
CA ALA A 289 14.42 -38.42 38.80
C ALA A 289 15.77 -37.88 39.30
N SER A 290 16.51 -37.15 38.46
CA SER A 290 17.79 -36.53 38.85
C SER A 290 17.63 -35.48 39.96
N GLU A 291 16.55 -34.70 39.96
CA GLU A 291 16.22 -33.74 41.03
C GLU A 291 15.98 -34.46 42.37
N ALA A 292 15.29 -35.60 42.35
CA ALA A 292 15.04 -36.40 43.55
C ALA A 292 16.32 -37.05 44.10
N ASP A 293 17.22 -37.52 43.24
CA ASP A 293 18.50 -38.09 43.67
C ASP A 293 19.51 -37.02 44.13
N LEU A 294 19.52 -35.83 43.52
CA LEU A 294 20.27 -34.68 44.04
C LEU A 294 19.78 -34.26 45.43
N LYS A 295 18.46 -34.26 45.68
CA LYS A 295 17.89 -34.00 47.01
C LYS A 295 18.35 -35.04 48.04
N ARG A 296 18.32 -36.33 47.72
CA ARG A 296 18.87 -37.39 48.59
C ARG A 296 20.36 -37.24 48.88
N GLN A 297 21.15 -36.83 47.89
CA GLN A 297 22.58 -36.55 48.09
C GLN A 297 22.78 -35.35 49.04
N LEU A 298 21.96 -34.31 48.91
CA LEU A 298 21.97 -33.15 49.80
C LEU A 298 21.62 -33.53 51.25
N GLU A 299 20.51 -34.25 51.45
CA GLU A 299 20.10 -34.81 52.75
C GLU A 299 21.22 -35.68 53.39
N THR A 300 21.89 -36.50 52.59
CA THR A 300 23.01 -37.35 53.04
C THR A 300 24.23 -36.53 53.45
N LEU A 301 24.54 -35.45 52.72
CA LEU A 301 25.63 -34.53 53.04
C LEU A 301 25.32 -33.70 54.30
N GLU A 302 24.07 -33.26 54.47
CA GLU A 302 23.63 -32.57 55.69
C GLU A 302 23.73 -33.48 56.92
N MET A 303 23.29 -34.74 56.82
CA MET A 303 23.50 -35.74 57.88
C MET A 303 24.98 -35.93 58.21
N SER A 304 25.84 -36.14 57.20
CA SER A 304 27.29 -36.33 57.44
C SER A 304 27.96 -35.07 58.03
N LEU A 305 27.47 -33.88 57.70
CA LEU A 305 27.92 -32.62 58.29
C LEU A 305 27.48 -32.53 59.77
N GLN A 306 26.26 -32.90 60.10
CA GLN A 306 25.79 -32.96 61.51
C GLN A 306 26.58 -33.99 62.33
N GLU A 307 26.85 -35.18 61.78
CA GLU A 307 27.71 -36.20 62.43
C GLU A 307 29.12 -35.67 62.68
N ARG A 308 29.72 -34.97 61.70
CA ARG A 308 31.05 -34.34 61.85
C ARG A 308 31.06 -33.22 62.89
N LEU A 309 30.00 -32.42 62.98
CA LEU A 309 29.87 -31.40 64.03
C LEU A 309 29.74 -32.05 65.42
N ALA A 310 28.93 -33.11 65.54
CA ALA A 310 28.79 -33.85 66.80
C ALA A 310 30.12 -34.51 67.24
N ALA A 311 30.85 -35.12 66.30
CA ALA A 311 32.17 -35.69 66.55
C ALA A 311 33.20 -34.61 66.92
N GLY A 312 33.18 -33.45 66.25
CA GLY A 312 34.01 -32.29 66.58
C GLY A 312 33.77 -31.77 67.99
N ASN A 313 32.50 -31.59 68.37
CA ASN A 313 32.11 -31.18 69.72
C ASN A 313 32.63 -32.17 70.77
N LYS A 314 32.40 -33.48 70.57
CA LYS A 314 32.92 -34.54 71.46
C LYS A 314 34.45 -34.51 71.57
N ALA A 315 35.17 -34.30 70.48
CA ALA A 315 36.62 -34.16 70.51
C ALA A 315 37.08 -32.92 71.30
N THR A 316 36.33 -31.81 71.26
CA THR A 316 36.63 -30.63 72.11
C THR A 316 36.34 -30.86 73.59
N GLU A 317 35.31 -31.65 73.92
CA GLU A 317 35.03 -32.08 75.30
C GLU A 317 36.13 -33.01 75.84
N GLU A 318 36.57 -33.98 75.04
CA GLU A 318 37.69 -34.87 75.36
C GLU A 318 39.00 -34.09 75.56
N LEU A 319 39.31 -33.14 74.68
CA LEU A 319 40.45 -32.22 74.86
C LEU A 319 40.33 -31.36 76.13
N ALA A 320 39.12 -30.95 76.52
CA ALA A 320 38.90 -30.23 77.78
C ALA A 320 39.12 -31.12 79.01
N VAL A 321 38.75 -32.40 78.95
CA VAL A 321 39.04 -33.40 80.00
C VAL A 321 40.55 -33.65 80.10
N VAL A 322 41.23 -33.90 78.98
CA VAL A 322 42.69 -34.13 78.96
C VAL A 322 43.46 -32.91 79.49
N ARG A 323 43.04 -31.68 79.16
CA ARG A 323 43.64 -30.46 79.73
C ARG A 323 43.47 -30.35 81.24
N ARG A 324 42.32 -30.74 81.81
CA ARG A 324 42.13 -30.80 83.26
C ARG A 324 43.02 -31.86 83.90
N GLN A 325 43.08 -33.06 83.32
CA GLN A 325 43.93 -34.15 83.79
C GLN A 325 45.42 -33.74 83.79
N LEU A 326 45.90 -33.09 82.72
CA LEU A 326 47.25 -32.55 82.64
C LEU A 326 47.54 -31.54 83.77
N SER A 327 46.64 -30.56 83.97
CA SER A 327 46.79 -29.59 85.07
C SER A 327 46.77 -30.23 86.47
N GLN A 328 46.11 -31.38 86.62
CA GLN A 328 46.11 -32.16 87.85
C GLN A 328 47.40 -32.97 88.01
N THR A 329 47.95 -33.56 86.95
CA THR A 329 49.26 -34.23 87.01
C THR A 329 50.39 -33.24 87.25
N ASP A 330 50.32 -32.04 86.69
CA ASP A 330 51.29 -30.97 86.94
C ASP A 330 51.25 -30.49 88.40
N SER A 331 50.05 -30.36 88.99
CA SER A 331 49.91 -29.99 90.41
C SER A 331 50.44 -31.08 91.33
N LEU A 332 50.17 -32.36 91.04
CA LEU A 332 50.73 -33.49 91.79
C LEU A 332 52.26 -33.59 91.64
N LEU A 333 52.81 -33.35 90.45
CA LEU A 333 54.26 -33.36 90.21
C LEU A 333 54.96 -32.19 90.91
N THR A 334 54.35 -31.00 90.94
CA THR A 334 54.90 -29.88 91.74
C THR A 334 54.81 -30.13 93.24
N GLN A 335 53.78 -30.82 93.74
CA GLN A 335 53.72 -31.27 95.14
C GLN A 335 54.81 -32.30 95.45
N ALA A 336 54.95 -33.36 94.64
CA ALA A 336 55.94 -34.41 94.82
C ALA A 336 57.38 -33.85 94.80
N ASN A 337 57.67 -32.91 93.88
CA ASN A 337 58.94 -32.21 93.86
C ASN A 337 59.20 -31.40 95.14
N GLN A 338 58.18 -30.71 95.69
CA GLN A 338 58.33 -30.03 96.99
C GLN A 338 58.51 -31.00 98.18
N GLU A 339 57.98 -32.22 98.10
CA GLU A 339 58.14 -33.24 99.13
C GLU A 339 59.55 -33.85 99.09
N LEU A 340 60.04 -34.21 97.90
CA LEU A 340 61.44 -34.58 97.67
C LEU A 340 62.40 -33.48 98.17
N ASP A 341 62.08 -32.21 97.87
CA ASP A 341 62.87 -31.04 98.27
C ASP A 341 62.80 -30.78 99.80
N ARG A 342 61.82 -31.34 100.52
CA ARG A 342 61.79 -31.37 102.00
C ARG A 342 62.59 -32.55 102.56
N GLU A 343 62.56 -33.71 101.91
CA GLU A 343 63.31 -34.90 102.33
C GLU A 343 64.82 -34.74 102.11
N MET A 344 65.24 -34.17 100.98
CA MET A 344 66.63 -33.76 100.75
C MET A 344 67.14 -32.82 101.85
N LYS A 345 66.30 -31.90 102.34
CA LYS A 345 66.66 -30.98 103.44
C LYS A 345 66.68 -31.66 104.81
N ARG A 346 65.93 -32.76 105.01
CA ARG A 346 66.05 -33.63 106.19
C ARG A 346 67.36 -34.41 106.14
N TRP A 347 67.59 -35.19 105.09
CA TRP A 347 68.82 -35.99 104.93
C TRP A 347 70.09 -35.15 104.98
N ALA A 348 70.10 -33.94 104.41
CA ALA A 348 71.23 -33.02 104.51
C ALA A 348 71.50 -32.55 105.96
N LYS A 349 70.47 -32.39 106.79
CA LYS A 349 70.60 -32.10 108.22
C LYS A 349 71.04 -33.34 108.99
N ASP A 350 70.37 -34.47 108.78
CA ASP A 350 70.64 -35.72 109.50
C ASP A 350 72.10 -36.19 109.26
N LEU A 351 72.60 -36.03 108.03
CA LEU A 351 74.00 -36.25 107.66
C LEU A 351 74.98 -35.30 108.37
N GLU A 352 74.59 -34.05 108.64
CA GLU A 352 75.43 -33.08 109.36
C GLU A 352 75.40 -33.34 110.89
N ASP A 353 74.25 -33.75 111.43
CA ASP A 353 74.13 -34.23 112.81
C ASP A 353 74.94 -35.53 113.02
N GLU A 354 74.98 -36.44 112.04
CA GLU A 354 75.87 -37.62 112.04
C GLU A 354 77.35 -37.24 111.96
N LYS A 355 77.78 -36.33 111.07
CA LYS A 355 79.17 -35.82 111.07
C LYS A 355 79.55 -35.26 112.44
N CYS A 356 78.66 -34.47 113.04
CA CYS A 356 78.87 -33.93 114.38
C CYS A 356 78.95 -35.03 115.45
N ALA A 357 78.16 -36.10 115.34
CA ALA A 357 78.26 -37.26 116.22
C ALA A 357 79.57 -38.04 116.02
N HIS A 358 80.00 -38.26 114.77
CA HIS A 358 81.28 -38.91 114.45
C HIS A 358 82.48 -38.10 114.96
N LEU A 359 82.47 -36.77 114.81
CA LEU A 359 83.52 -35.91 115.36
C LEU A 359 83.59 -36.00 116.89
N ARG A 360 82.45 -36.02 117.60
CA ARG A 360 82.41 -36.28 119.05
C ARG A 360 82.96 -37.66 119.39
N ALA A 361 82.56 -38.70 118.66
CA ALA A 361 83.02 -40.07 118.89
C ALA A 361 84.54 -40.21 118.65
N GLN A 362 85.08 -39.55 117.63
CA GLN A 362 86.51 -39.50 117.33
C GLN A 362 87.30 -38.76 118.42
N GLU A 363 86.75 -37.68 118.99
CA GLU A 363 87.36 -36.95 120.11
C GLU A 363 87.30 -37.73 121.43
N GLU A 364 86.23 -38.46 121.72
CA GLU A 364 86.21 -39.41 122.86
C GLU A 364 87.17 -40.58 122.63
N LEU A 365 87.26 -41.12 121.41
CA LEU A 365 88.26 -42.14 121.07
C LEU A 365 89.68 -41.60 121.28
N ARG A 366 89.94 -40.34 120.91
CA ARG A 366 91.21 -39.65 121.15
C ARG A 366 91.50 -39.56 122.64
N LYS A 367 90.57 -39.10 123.48
CA LYS A 367 90.74 -39.06 124.95
C LYS A 367 91.05 -40.44 125.53
N VAL A 368 90.42 -41.50 125.03
CA VAL A 368 90.71 -42.89 125.44
C VAL A 368 92.10 -43.35 124.98
N VAL A 369 92.56 -42.92 123.79
CA VAL A 369 93.93 -43.19 123.30
C VAL A 369 94.98 -42.42 124.11
N ASP A 370 94.75 -41.13 124.37
CA ASP A 370 95.65 -40.28 125.16
C ASP A 370 95.71 -40.79 126.62
N ALA A 371 94.58 -41.17 127.23
CA ALA A 371 94.55 -41.82 128.55
C ALA A 371 95.24 -43.20 128.56
N LYS A 372 95.14 -43.99 127.48
CA LYS A 372 95.92 -45.23 127.33
C LYS A 372 97.41 -44.97 127.16
N ALA A 373 97.81 -43.91 126.46
CA ALA A 373 99.21 -43.50 126.36
C ALA A 373 99.77 -43.09 127.74
N ASP A 374 98.97 -42.40 128.54
CA ASP A 374 99.27 -42.02 129.93
C ASP A 374 99.42 -43.26 130.85
N ILE A 375 98.55 -44.26 130.67
CA ILE A 375 98.67 -45.58 131.34
C ILE A 375 99.93 -46.33 130.87
N ILE A 376 100.26 -46.28 129.58
CA ILE A 376 101.49 -46.90 129.03
C ILE A 376 102.75 -46.17 129.54
N ALA A 377 102.71 -44.86 129.75
CA ALA A 377 103.80 -44.10 130.35
C ALA A 377 104.02 -44.50 131.83
N LYS A 378 102.94 -44.57 132.62
CA LYS A 378 102.96 -45.07 134.02
C LYS A 378 103.40 -46.53 134.10
N LEU A 379 102.96 -47.36 133.15
CA LEU A 379 103.42 -48.74 133.02
C LEU A 379 104.92 -48.78 132.75
N LYS A 380 105.45 -47.98 131.81
CA LYS A 380 106.90 -47.90 131.52
C LYS A 380 107.73 -47.47 132.73
N SER A 381 107.28 -46.49 133.54
CA SER A 381 108.00 -46.12 134.77
C SER A 381 107.99 -47.25 135.81
N SER A 382 106.84 -47.92 135.99
CA SER A 382 106.78 -49.11 136.85
C SER A 382 107.62 -50.28 136.30
N MET A 383 107.78 -50.38 134.97
CA MET A 383 108.56 -51.41 134.30
C MET A 383 110.06 -51.20 134.54
N THR A 384 110.55 -49.95 134.63
CA THR A 384 111.93 -49.66 135.06
C THR A 384 112.19 -49.97 136.53
N GLU A 385 111.20 -49.89 137.43
CA GLU A 385 111.32 -50.41 138.81
C GLU A 385 111.22 -51.95 138.86
N VAL A 386 110.37 -52.54 138.01
CA VAL A 386 110.27 -54.00 137.89
C VAL A 386 111.57 -54.58 137.36
N ASP A 387 112.23 -53.99 136.36
CA ASP A 387 113.45 -54.56 135.79
C ASP A 387 114.66 -54.50 136.75
N THR A 388 114.72 -53.54 137.69
CA THR A 388 115.70 -53.59 138.81
C THR A 388 115.40 -54.69 139.83
N LEU A 389 114.13 -55.10 140.00
CA LEU A 389 113.74 -56.25 140.81
C LEU A 389 113.84 -57.59 140.04
N ARG A 390 113.70 -57.56 138.71
CA ARG A 390 113.77 -58.72 137.81
C ARG A 390 115.17 -59.29 137.72
N ALA A 391 116.18 -58.43 137.80
CA ALA A 391 117.58 -58.84 137.96
C ALA A 391 117.81 -59.75 139.20
N ALA A 392 117.01 -59.61 140.26
CA ALA A 392 117.04 -60.49 141.42
C ALA A 392 116.13 -61.73 141.27
N LEU A 393 115.00 -61.61 140.55
CA LEU A 393 114.03 -62.70 140.39
C LEU A 393 114.40 -63.72 139.30
N SER A 394 115.15 -63.32 138.27
CA SER A 394 115.58 -64.21 137.16
C SER A 394 116.53 -65.35 137.58
N SER A 395 116.90 -65.44 138.86
CA SER A 395 117.58 -66.61 139.43
C SER A 395 116.61 -67.76 139.78
N ALA A 396 115.29 -67.60 139.63
CA ALA A 396 114.30 -68.58 140.04
C ALA A 396 113.19 -68.83 138.97
N LEU A 397 112.98 -70.11 138.66
CA LEU A 397 111.81 -70.71 137.99
C LEU A 397 111.63 -70.47 136.47
N ALA A 398 112.37 -71.26 135.70
CA ALA A 398 111.78 -72.12 134.66
C ALA A 398 110.88 -73.20 135.33
N THR A 399 109.84 -73.82 134.73
CA THR A 399 109.21 -73.74 133.39
C THR A 399 107.89 -74.55 133.44
N GLU A 400 106.73 -73.99 133.08
CA GLU A 400 105.51 -74.80 132.80
C GLU A 400 104.40 -74.02 132.04
N LYS A 401 104.54 -73.79 130.70
CA LYS A 401 103.41 -73.25 129.91
C LYS A 401 103.37 -73.50 128.38
N GLU A 402 104.37 -74.13 127.78
CA GLU A 402 104.49 -74.16 126.31
C GLU A 402 103.49 -75.07 125.56
N SER A 403 102.88 -76.05 126.22
CA SER A 403 101.96 -77.02 125.60
C SER A 403 100.53 -76.49 125.40
N SER A 404 100.10 -75.48 126.17
CA SER A 404 98.75 -74.92 126.10
C SER A 404 98.54 -74.09 124.82
N ASP A 405 99.51 -73.24 124.48
CA ASP A 405 99.34 -72.22 123.45
C ASP A 405 99.35 -72.81 122.03
N VAL A 406 99.92 -74.00 121.83
CA VAL A 406 99.87 -74.74 120.55
C VAL A 406 98.45 -75.24 120.25
N ILE A 407 97.74 -75.75 121.26
CA ILE A 407 96.37 -76.28 121.12
C ILE A 407 95.37 -75.15 120.82
N VAL A 408 95.59 -73.94 121.36
CA VAL A 408 94.77 -72.76 121.08
C VAL A 408 94.96 -72.29 119.62
N LYS A 409 96.21 -72.24 119.13
CA LYS A 409 96.51 -71.83 117.75
C LYS A 409 95.86 -72.74 116.71
N LEU A 410 96.06 -74.06 116.83
CA LEU A 410 95.47 -75.04 115.90
C LEU A 410 93.92 -74.98 115.86
N ARG A 411 93.28 -74.56 116.96
CA ARG A 411 91.82 -74.38 117.00
C ARG A 411 91.36 -73.12 116.25
N ALA A 412 92.08 -72.01 116.42
CA ALA A 412 91.84 -70.78 115.67
C ALA A 412 92.13 -70.93 114.15
N GLU A 413 93.14 -71.73 113.79
CA GLU A 413 93.42 -72.11 112.39
C GLU A 413 92.29 -72.97 111.79
N GLY A 414 91.65 -73.83 112.59
CA GLY A 414 90.44 -74.56 112.20
C GLY A 414 89.23 -73.64 112.00
N GLU A 415 88.96 -72.75 112.95
CA GLU A 415 87.84 -71.80 112.91
C GLU A 415 87.95 -70.82 111.73
N THR A 416 89.16 -70.29 111.48
CA THR A 416 89.43 -69.42 110.32
C THR A 416 89.28 -70.17 109.00
N SER A 417 89.80 -71.39 108.89
CA SER A 417 89.60 -72.25 107.71
C SER A 417 88.12 -72.53 107.44
N GLN A 418 87.33 -72.78 108.49
CA GLN A 418 85.89 -73.01 108.39
C GLN A 418 85.14 -71.74 107.94
N SER A 419 85.52 -70.55 108.43
CA SER A 419 84.94 -69.29 107.95
C SER A 419 85.27 -68.99 106.49
N LEU A 420 86.48 -69.34 106.04
CA LEU A 420 86.92 -69.11 104.65
C LEU A 420 86.18 -70.03 103.68
N LEU A 421 85.96 -71.30 104.07
CA LEU A 421 85.10 -72.22 103.33
C LEU A 421 83.63 -71.76 103.29
N ALA A 422 83.12 -71.16 104.37
CA ALA A 422 81.78 -70.58 104.39
C ALA A 422 81.64 -69.37 103.46
N SER A 423 82.67 -68.49 103.40
CA SER A 423 82.72 -67.39 102.42
C SER A 423 82.71 -67.94 101.00
N LEU A 424 83.65 -68.83 100.66
CA LEU A 424 83.75 -69.43 99.31
C LEU A 424 82.45 -70.16 98.88
N ALA A 425 81.73 -70.77 99.82
CA ALA A 425 80.43 -71.36 99.55
C ALA A 425 79.35 -70.30 99.26
N ALA A 426 79.33 -69.18 99.98
CA ALA A 426 78.43 -68.06 99.72
C ALA A 426 78.77 -67.36 98.38
N ASP A 427 80.04 -67.10 98.13
CA ASP A 427 80.57 -66.50 96.89
C ASP A 427 80.21 -67.35 95.66
N PHE A 428 80.29 -68.68 95.78
CA PHE A 428 79.88 -69.60 94.71
C PHE A 428 78.36 -69.60 94.47
N GLN A 429 77.54 -69.48 95.52
CA GLN A 429 76.08 -69.35 95.34
C GLN A 429 75.70 -68.01 94.71
N ALA A 430 76.37 -66.91 95.08
CA ALA A 430 76.19 -65.60 94.45
C ALA A 430 76.56 -65.63 92.95
N GLN A 431 77.73 -66.17 92.61
CA GLN A 431 78.12 -66.36 91.20
C GLN A 431 77.15 -67.24 90.42
N LYS A 432 76.55 -68.26 91.07
CA LYS A 432 75.51 -69.10 90.45
C LYS A 432 74.22 -68.31 90.20
N THR A 433 73.74 -67.50 91.14
CA THR A 433 72.55 -66.66 90.93
C THR A 433 72.77 -65.59 89.87
N ASP A 434 73.95 -64.97 89.83
CA ASP A 434 74.31 -63.98 88.80
C ASP A 434 74.31 -64.61 87.40
N LEU A 435 74.84 -65.84 87.27
CA LEU A 435 74.86 -66.58 86.00
C LEU A 435 73.44 -67.01 85.57
N GLU A 436 72.57 -67.37 86.52
CA GLU A 436 71.15 -67.65 86.25
C GLU A 436 70.37 -66.38 85.84
N GLN A 437 70.66 -65.23 86.45
CA GLN A 437 70.10 -63.93 86.04
C GLN A 437 70.60 -63.51 84.65
N LEU A 438 71.89 -63.68 84.35
CA LEU A 438 72.47 -63.38 83.04
C LEU A 438 71.85 -64.23 81.92
N LYS A 439 71.55 -65.51 82.18
CA LYS A 439 70.79 -66.36 81.25
C LYS A 439 69.40 -65.80 80.98
N ALA A 440 68.63 -65.48 82.02
CA ALA A 440 67.30 -64.90 81.88
C ALA A 440 67.33 -63.60 81.04
N THR A 441 68.26 -62.69 81.31
CA THR A 441 68.41 -61.46 80.51
C THR A 441 68.82 -61.74 79.05
N THR A 442 69.62 -62.78 78.81
CA THR A 442 70.02 -63.18 77.45
C THR A 442 68.84 -63.76 76.68
N GLU A 443 67.99 -64.55 77.34
CA GLU A 443 66.75 -65.09 76.76
C GLU A 443 65.74 -63.97 76.44
N THR A 444 65.59 -62.98 77.33
CA THR A 444 64.77 -61.78 77.05
C THR A 444 65.30 -61.01 75.83
N LEU A 445 66.60 -60.68 75.81
CA LEU A 445 67.22 -59.96 74.68
C LEU A 445 67.14 -60.73 73.35
N MET A 446 67.14 -62.06 73.38
CA MET A 446 66.92 -62.89 72.19
C MET A 446 65.46 -62.87 71.72
N SER A 447 64.50 -62.80 72.64
CA SER A 447 63.08 -62.59 72.33
C SER A 447 62.85 -61.21 71.71
N ASP A 448 63.35 -60.15 72.35
CA ASP A 448 63.22 -58.76 71.87
C ASP A 448 63.85 -58.59 70.48
N LYS A 449 65.03 -59.18 70.26
CA LYS A 449 65.69 -59.23 68.94
C LYS A 449 64.85 -59.94 67.89
N HIS A 450 64.14 -61.02 68.26
CA HIS A 450 63.27 -61.72 67.31
C HIS A 450 62.03 -60.87 66.96
N GLN A 451 61.40 -60.24 67.95
CA GLN A 451 60.28 -59.32 67.75
C GLN A 451 60.66 -58.14 66.85
N LEU A 452 61.80 -57.48 67.12
CA LEU A 452 62.31 -56.37 66.30
C LEU A 452 62.61 -56.75 64.84
N LEU A 453 62.96 -58.02 64.56
CA LEU A 453 63.12 -58.51 63.19
C LEU A 453 61.76 -58.69 62.48
N VAL A 454 60.75 -59.21 63.19
CA VAL A 454 59.37 -59.33 62.67
C VAL A 454 58.78 -57.94 62.41
N ASP A 455 58.95 -57.00 63.34
CA ASP A 455 58.46 -55.62 63.19
C ASP A 455 59.17 -54.88 62.03
N LEU A 456 60.47 -55.11 61.84
CA LEU A 456 61.23 -54.58 60.71
C LEU A 456 60.75 -55.14 59.36
N ASP A 457 60.41 -56.43 59.28
CA ASP A 457 59.89 -57.03 58.04
C ASP A 457 58.44 -56.62 57.75
N ASN A 458 57.61 -56.44 58.79
CA ASN A 458 56.29 -55.82 58.68
C ASN A 458 56.39 -54.38 58.14
N ALA A 459 57.30 -53.56 58.70
CA ALA A 459 57.51 -52.18 58.26
C ALA A 459 58.01 -52.08 56.80
N LYS A 460 58.85 -53.04 56.34
CA LYS A 460 59.23 -53.13 54.92
C LYS A 460 58.02 -53.38 54.01
N ALA A 461 57.14 -54.31 54.41
CA ALA A 461 55.92 -54.61 53.65
C ALA A 461 54.97 -53.40 53.59
N GLU A 462 54.80 -52.68 54.70
CA GLU A 462 54.01 -51.45 54.73
C GLU A 462 54.61 -50.35 53.82
N VAL A 463 55.93 -50.15 53.82
CA VAL A 463 56.61 -49.21 52.91
C VAL A 463 56.39 -49.57 51.44
N VAL A 464 56.40 -50.85 51.06
CA VAL A 464 56.09 -51.29 49.69
C VAL A 464 54.63 -50.96 49.33
N ASN A 465 53.67 -51.32 50.20
CA ASN A 465 52.26 -51.01 49.99
C ASN A 465 52.00 -49.50 49.84
N LEU A 466 52.64 -48.68 50.67
CA LEU A 466 52.54 -47.21 50.59
C LEU A 466 53.17 -46.64 49.30
N LEU A 467 54.21 -47.27 48.76
CA LEU A 467 54.78 -46.88 47.46
C LEU A 467 53.84 -47.24 46.30
N GLU A 468 53.17 -48.39 46.33
CA GLU A 468 52.16 -48.79 45.34
C GLU A 468 50.88 -47.93 45.43
N MET A 469 50.41 -47.60 46.63
CA MET A 469 49.36 -46.60 46.82
C MET A 469 49.78 -45.27 46.18
N ARG A 470 51.01 -44.79 46.44
CA ARG A 470 51.51 -43.52 45.89
C ARG A 470 51.76 -43.53 44.38
N THR A 471 51.85 -44.69 43.71
CA THR A 471 51.86 -44.74 42.24
C THR A 471 50.45 -44.70 41.66
N THR A 472 49.48 -45.39 42.28
CA THR A 472 48.07 -45.33 41.88
C THR A 472 47.41 -43.97 42.15
N GLU A 473 47.70 -43.33 43.28
CA GLU A 473 47.27 -41.95 43.57
C GLU A 473 47.78 -40.97 42.50
N ARG A 474 49.02 -41.13 42.03
CA ARG A 474 49.60 -40.27 40.99
C ARG A 474 48.92 -40.47 39.64
N SER A 475 48.66 -41.71 39.22
CA SER A 475 47.98 -41.94 37.94
C SER A 475 46.53 -41.46 37.95
N VAL A 476 45.84 -41.52 39.11
CA VAL A 476 44.52 -40.87 39.30
C VAL A 476 44.63 -39.35 39.23
N ALA A 477 45.65 -38.73 39.85
CA ALA A 477 45.87 -37.29 39.77
C ALA A 477 46.14 -36.82 38.33
N GLU A 478 47.02 -37.51 37.58
CA GLU A 478 47.31 -37.25 36.17
C GLU A 478 46.08 -37.46 35.25
N SER A 479 45.16 -38.35 35.63
CA SER A 479 43.87 -38.51 34.92
C SER A 479 42.92 -37.36 35.21
N ASN A 480 42.84 -36.91 36.46
CA ASN A 480 41.98 -35.79 36.88
C ASN A 480 42.47 -34.45 36.28
N GLU A 481 43.78 -34.25 36.15
CA GLU A 481 44.35 -33.05 35.51
C GLU A 481 43.95 -32.95 34.03
N LYS A 482 43.91 -34.08 33.30
CA LYS A 482 43.43 -34.12 31.91
C LYS A 482 41.95 -33.79 31.81
N LEU A 483 41.11 -34.39 32.67
CA LEU A 483 39.67 -34.08 32.74
C LEU A 483 39.40 -32.61 33.10
N LEU A 484 40.24 -31.99 33.94
CA LEU A 484 40.17 -30.55 34.24
C LEU A 484 40.56 -29.69 33.01
N CYS A 485 41.57 -30.08 32.24
CA CYS A 485 41.92 -29.41 30.99
C CYS A 485 40.79 -29.51 29.95
N GLU A 486 40.20 -30.71 29.79
CA GLU A 486 39.10 -30.97 28.84
C GLU A 486 37.83 -30.21 29.22
N THR A 487 37.43 -30.24 30.49
CA THR A 487 36.27 -29.47 30.99
C THR A 487 36.51 -27.96 30.93
N GLN A 488 37.73 -27.47 31.16
CA GLN A 488 38.06 -26.06 30.96
C GLN A 488 38.01 -25.66 29.47
N ALA A 489 38.42 -26.53 28.55
CA ALA A 489 38.29 -26.30 27.11
C ALA A 489 36.81 -26.25 26.68
N ALA A 490 35.99 -27.20 27.13
CA ALA A 490 34.55 -27.21 26.90
C ALA A 490 33.86 -25.95 27.48
N SER A 491 34.24 -25.53 28.69
CA SER A 491 33.75 -24.30 29.33
C SER A 491 34.06 -23.05 28.49
N LYS A 492 35.27 -22.93 27.94
CA LYS A 492 35.64 -21.83 27.04
C LYS A 492 34.80 -21.82 25.75
N VAL A 493 34.51 -22.99 25.18
CA VAL A 493 33.65 -23.12 23.98
C VAL A 493 32.18 -22.79 24.29
N LEU A 494 31.70 -23.09 25.50
CA LEU A 494 30.36 -22.68 25.94
C LEU A 494 30.28 -21.17 26.17
N ALA A 495 31.32 -20.54 26.72
CA ALA A 495 31.39 -19.10 26.91
C ALA A 495 31.33 -18.34 25.57
N THR A 496 32.12 -18.72 24.56
CA THR A 496 32.08 -18.04 23.25
C THR A 496 30.77 -18.28 22.48
N LYS A 497 30.10 -19.42 22.71
CA LYS A 497 28.72 -19.65 22.21
C LYS A 497 27.70 -18.75 22.91
N LEU A 498 27.88 -18.46 24.19
CA LEU A 498 27.01 -17.57 24.96
C LEU A 498 27.19 -16.11 24.52
N GLU A 499 28.43 -15.63 24.37
CA GLU A 499 28.71 -14.29 23.80
C GLU A 499 28.12 -14.13 22.39
N ALA A 500 28.20 -15.17 21.56
CA ALA A 500 27.58 -15.18 20.23
C ALA A 500 26.04 -15.12 20.30
N LEU A 501 25.42 -15.85 21.22
CA LEU A 501 23.97 -15.81 21.45
C LEU A 501 23.52 -14.42 21.94
N GLU A 502 24.23 -13.83 22.91
CA GLU A 502 23.97 -12.46 23.38
C GLU A 502 24.08 -11.44 22.24
N SER A 503 25.10 -11.56 21.38
CA SER A 503 25.23 -10.75 20.16
C SER A 503 24.02 -10.91 19.24
N THR A 504 23.58 -12.14 18.93
CA THR A 504 22.37 -12.36 18.12
C THR A 504 21.10 -11.81 18.77
N HIS A 505 20.96 -11.91 20.10
CA HIS A 505 19.83 -11.32 20.83
C HIS A 505 19.82 -9.80 20.72
N THR A 506 20.97 -9.12 20.84
CA THR A 506 21.02 -7.66 20.66
C THR A 506 20.67 -7.22 19.24
N ALA A 507 21.03 -8.00 18.22
CA ALA A 507 20.59 -7.75 16.84
C ALA A 507 19.07 -7.92 16.68
N ILE A 508 18.49 -9.01 17.18
CA ILE A 508 17.03 -9.26 17.14
C ILE A 508 16.25 -8.16 17.89
N VAL A 509 16.78 -7.64 18.99
CA VAL A 509 16.17 -6.49 19.71
C VAL A 509 16.22 -5.22 18.86
N ALA A 510 17.34 -4.94 18.16
CA ALA A 510 17.44 -3.81 17.24
C ALA A 510 16.43 -3.94 16.07
N ASP A 511 16.39 -5.10 15.41
CA ASP A 511 15.46 -5.39 14.31
C ASP A 511 14.00 -5.27 14.77
N LYS A 512 13.67 -5.74 15.98
CA LYS A 512 12.35 -5.54 16.58
C LYS A 512 12.02 -4.05 16.70
N THR A 513 12.92 -3.21 17.21
CA THR A 513 12.63 -1.76 17.31
C THR A 513 12.49 -1.07 15.95
N ALA A 514 13.24 -1.52 14.93
CA ALA A 514 13.09 -1.05 13.56
C ALA A 514 11.73 -1.46 12.94
N LEU A 515 11.26 -2.68 13.22
CA LEU A 515 9.93 -3.16 12.82
C LEU A 515 8.80 -2.42 13.55
N GLU A 516 8.93 -2.18 14.86
CA GLU A 516 7.97 -1.39 15.65
C GLU A 516 7.88 0.05 15.10
N HIS A 517 9.01 0.68 14.76
CA HIS A 517 9.02 1.99 14.11
C HIS A 517 8.39 1.96 12.71
N SER A 518 8.70 0.95 11.89
CA SER A 518 8.08 0.75 10.57
C SER A 518 6.56 0.59 10.67
N ILE A 519 6.07 -0.12 11.69
CA ILE A 519 4.64 -0.28 11.99
C ILE A 519 4.01 1.05 12.44
N THR A 520 4.73 1.94 13.14
CA THR A 520 4.22 3.29 13.43
C THR A 520 4.10 4.15 12.16
N VAL A 521 5.12 4.16 11.30
CA VAL A 521 5.07 4.90 10.03
C VAL A 521 3.94 4.41 9.13
N LEU A 522 3.78 3.08 8.97
CA LEU A 522 2.68 2.50 8.19
C LEU A 522 1.28 2.80 8.76
N LYS A 523 1.15 3.05 10.07
CA LYS A 523 -0.12 3.52 10.67
C LYS A 523 -0.39 4.98 10.35
N GLU A 524 0.64 5.82 10.34
CA GLU A 524 0.55 7.24 9.98
C GLU A 524 0.25 7.41 8.49
N GLU A 525 0.98 6.72 7.60
CA GLU A 525 0.68 6.68 6.16
C GLU A 525 -0.75 6.19 5.88
N LYS A 526 -1.21 5.15 6.58
CA LYS A 526 -2.60 4.67 6.47
C LYS A 526 -3.60 5.74 6.92
N ALA A 527 -3.31 6.51 7.97
CA ALA A 527 -4.19 7.59 8.42
C ALA A 527 -4.25 8.71 7.37
N SER A 528 -3.12 9.14 6.81
CA SER A 528 -3.06 10.14 5.73
C SER A 528 -3.76 9.66 4.44
N LEU A 529 -3.66 8.37 4.10
CA LEU A 529 -4.40 7.79 2.96
C LEU A 529 -5.92 7.76 3.19
N VAL A 530 -6.37 7.50 4.42
CA VAL A 530 -7.81 7.57 4.78
C VAL A 530 -8.31 9.02 4.74
N GLU A 531 -7.52 9.98 5.24
CA GLU A 531 -7.84 11.40 5.14
C GLU A 531 -7.92 11.85 3.68
N ALA A 532 -6.92 11.53 2.85
CA ALA A 532 -6.92 11.83 1.41
C ALA A 532 -8.10 11.18 0.67
N ALA A 533 -8.47 9.94 1.00
CA ALA A 533 -9.66 9.29 0.47
C ALA A 533 -10.96 9.99 0.87
N SER A 534 -11.06 10.47 2.11
CA SER A 534 -12.22 11.24 2.57
C SER A 534 -12.35 12.59 1.87
N LEU A 535 -11.22 13.30 1.66
CA LEU A 535 -11.17 14.58 0.93
C LEU A 535 -11.54 14.39 -0.54
N SER A 536 -11.02 13.33 -1.18
CA SER A 536 -11.38 12.95 -2.55
C SER A 536 -12.87 12.60 -2.69
N THR A 537 -13.45 11.90 -1.70
CA THR A 537 -14.88 11.59 -1.67
C THR A 537 -15.73 12.84 -1.51
N ALA A 538 -15.34 13.78 -0.64
CA ALA A 538 -16.03 15.07 -0.49
C ALA A 538 -15.95 15.92 -1.77
N GLU A 539 -14.81 15.92 -2.45
CA GLU A 539 -14.62 16.64 -3.71
C GLU A 539 -15.42 16.01 -4.87
N LEU A 540 -15.54 14.68 -4.92
CA LEU A 540 -16.45 14.00 -5.85
C LEU A 540 -17.92 14.40 -5.61
N VAL A 541 -18.40 14.36 -4.37
CA VAL A 541 -19.77 14.80 -4.02
C VAL A 541 -19.97 16.30 -4.37
N ARG A 542 -18.95 17.13 -4.19
CA ARG A 542 -18.99 18.53 -4.63
C ARG A 542 -19.13 18.64 -6.15
N LEU A 543 -18.35 17.88 -6.91
CA LEU A 543 -18.40 17.85 -8.38
C LEU A 543 -19.73 17.29 -8.90
N GLU A 544 -20.32 16.28 -8.25
CA GLU A 544 -21.67 15.78 -8.56
C GLU A 544 -22.73 16.87 -8.33
N SER A 545 -22.64 17.65 -7.25
CA SER A 545 -23.57 18.77 -7.01
C SER A 545 -23.45 19.87 -8.06
N VAL A 546 -22.24 20.16 -8.53
CA VAL A 546 -21.97 21.13 -9.62
C VAL A 546 -22.46 20.59 -10.97
N ALA A 547 -22.29 19.30 -11.25
CA ALA A 547 -22.85 18.66 -12.43
C ALA A 547 -24.38 18.70 -12.42
N ALA A 548 -25.02 18.50 -11.26
CA ALA A 548 -26.46 18.63 -11.10
C ALA A 548 -26.95 20.07 -11.30
N SER A 549 -26.26 21.08 -10.76
CA SER A 549 -26.62 22.50 -10.98
C SER A 549 -26.44 22.89 -12.45
N SER A 550 -25.31 22.53 -13.08
CA SER A 550 -25.08 22.77 -14.51
C SER A 550 -26.08 22.04 -15.40
N THR A 551 -26.55 20.85 -15.02
CA THR A 551 -27.62 20.14 -15.73
C THR A 551 -28.95 20.90 -15.62
N SER A 552 -29.26 21.47 -14.45
CA SER A 552 -30.43 22.34 -14.25
C SER A 552 -30.34 23.63 -15.07
N GLU A 553 -29.17 24.28 -15.11
CA GLU A 553 -28.92 25.46 -15.95
C GLU A 553 -29.07 25.13 -17.44
N VAL A 554 -28.56 23.99 -17.92
CA VAL A 554 -28.75 23.53 -19.31
C VAL A 554 -30.22 23.25 -19.63
N VAL A 555 -31.02 22.81 -18.66
CA VAL A 555 -32.49 22.69 -18.82
C VAL A 555 -33.15 24.08 -18.89
N SER A 556 -32.77 25.02 -18.02
CA SER A 556 -33.28 26.41 -18.05
C SER A 556 -32.95 27.10 -19.37
N LEU A 557 -31.69 27.04 -19.81
CA LEU A 557 -31.22 27.61 -21.07
C LEU A 557 -31.90 26.96 -22.30
N LYS A 558 -32.29 25.68 -22.24
CA LYS A 558 -33.13 25.06 -23.28
C LYS A 558 -34.53 25.63 -23.31
N VAL A 559 -35.15 25.88 -22.14
CA VAL A 559 -36.47 26.53 -22.04
C VAL A 559 -36.42 27.98 -22.55
N GLU A 560 -35.41 28.74 -22.15
CA GLU A 560 -35.16 30.09 -22.66
C GLU A 560 -34.93 30.09 -24.18
N LEU A 561 -34.14 29.15 -24.71
CA LEU A 561 -33.92 29.01 -26.16
C LEU A 561 -35.21 28.67 -26.90
N THR A 562 -36.10 27.82 -26.35
CA THR A 562 -37.42 27.58 -26.95
C THR A 562 -38.30 28.83 -26.90
N ASN A 563 -38.31 29.58 -25.80
CA ASN A 563 -39.07 30.82 -25.68
C ASN A 563 -38.58 31.87 -26.70
N VAL A 564 -37.27 32.10 -26.81
CA VAL A 564 -36.67 33.01 -27.80
C VAL A 564 -36.93 32.55 -29.24
N THR A 565 -37.00 31.24 -29.49
CA THR A 565 -37.36 30.68 -30.81
C THR A 565 -38.83 30.92 -31.15
N ASP A 566 -39.71 30.83 -30.16
CA ASP A 566 -41.15 31.09 -30.28
C ASP A 566 -41.43 32.59 -30.43
N ASP A 567 -40.76 33.45 -29.66
CA ASP A 567 -40.76 34.91 -29.83
C ASP A 567 -40.27 35.31 -31.21
N CYS A 568 -39.18 34.73 -31.71
CA CYS A 568 -38.70 34.95 -33.09
C CYS A 568 -39.72 34.48 -34.15
N ARG A 569 -40.55 33.48 -33.85
CA ARG A 569 -41.64 33.03 -34.73
C ARG A 569 -42.80 34.03 -34.72
N ALA A 570 -43.18 34.51 -33.54
CA ALA A 570 -44.20 35.55 -33.37
C ALA A 570 -43.77 36.89 -34.02
N LEU A 571 -42.50 37.29 -33.87
CA LEU A 571 -41.94 38.48 -34.52
C LEU A 571 -41.97 38.35 -36.05
N LYS A 572 -41.64 37.18 -36.61
CA LYS A 572 -41.77 36.93 -38.06
C LYS A 572 -43.23 36.97 -38.53
N GLN A 573 -44.17 36.42 -37.77
CA GLN A 573 -45.60 36.52 -38.07
C GLN A 573 -46.11 37.96 -38.01
N SER A 574 -45.68 38.73 -37.01
CA SER A 574 -45.97 40.16 -36.87
C SER A 574 -45.37 40.98 -38.03
N GLN A 575 -44.14 40.67 -38.45
CA GLN A 575 -43.50 41.31 -39.60
C GLN A 575 -44.24 41.00 -40.92
N VAL A 576 -44.72 39.77 -41.11
CA VAL A 576 -45.56 39.39 -42.27
C VAL A 576 -46.91 40.11 -42.23
N ALA A 577 -47.55 40.23 -41.07
CA ALA A 577 -48.78 41.00 -40.91
C ALA A 577 -48.55 42.50 -41.22
N SER A 578 -47.48 43.09 -40.70
CA SER A 578 -47.11 44.48 -40.97
C SER A 578 -46.77 44.73 -42.45
N ALA A 579 -46.13 43.77 -43.13
CA ALA A 579 -45.90 43.84 -44.58
C ALA A 579 -47.22 43.74 -45.39
N ALA A 580 -48.19 42.94 -44.93
CA ALA A 580 -49.53 42.88 -45.51
C ALA A 580 -50.31 44.20 -45.28
N GLU A 581 -50.20 44.80 -44.10
CA GLU A 581 -50.77 46.12 -43.81
C GLU A 581 -50.11 47.23 -44.64
N HIS A 582 -48.78 47.22 -44.80
CA HIS A 582 -48.06 48.19 -45.63
C HIS A 582 -48.44 48.06 -47.11
N THR A 583 -48.56 46.84 -47.65
CA THR A 583 -49.02 46.64 -49.03
C THR A 583 -50.49 47.02 -49.22
N ALA A 584 -51.35 46.78 -48.22
CA ALA A 584 -52.73 47.28 -48.24
C ALA A 584 -52.82 48.83 -48.14
N ALA A 585 -51.94 49.46 -47.35
CA ALA A 585 -51.84 50.92 -47.24
C ALA A 585 -51.28 51.55 -48.53
N GLN A 586 -50.30 50.90 -49.17
CA GLN A 586 -49.80 51.31 -50.48
C GLN A 586 -50.89 51.18 -51.56
N ALA A 587 -51.64 50.07 -51.59
CA ALA A 587 -52.77 49.91 -52.52
C ALA A 587 -53.87 50.97 -52.30
N ARG A 588 -54.11 51.40 -51.06
CA ARG A 588 -54.99 52.55 -50.76
C ARG A 588 -54.41 53.86 -51.30
N LEU A 589 -53.13 54.15 -51.06
CA LEU A 589 -52.45 55.34 -51.60
C LEU A 589 -52.44 55.37 -53.14
N GLU A 590 -52.29 54.23 -53.80
CA GLU A 590 -52.36 54.12 -55.27
C GLU A 590 -53.80 54.33 -55.78
N ALA A 591 -54.81 53.85 -55.07
CA ALA A 591 -56.22 54.12 -55.36
C ALA A 591 -56.59 55.59 -55.13
N ASP A 592 -56.13 56.21 -54.04
CA ASP A 592 -56.33 57.64 -53.76
C ASP A 592 -55.59 58.51 -54.78
N LEU A 593 -54.37 58.13 -55.21
CA LEU A 593 -53.64 58.79 -56.28
C LEU A 593 -54.38 58.67 -57.63
N ALA A 594 -55.03 57.54 -57.92
CA ALA A 594 -55.87 57.37 -59.10
C ALA A 594 -57.15 58.23 -59.03
N ALA A 595 -57.80 58.28 -57.86
CA ALA A 595 -58.95 59.14 -57.62
C ALA A 595 -58.58 60.64 -57.74
N GLU A 596 -57.43 61.05 -57.20
CA GLU A 596 -56.97 62.45 -57.29
C GLU A 596 -56.50 62.82 -58.70
N LYS A 597 -55.91 61.88 -59.47
CA LYS A 597 -55.70 62.06 -60.91
C LYS A 597 -57.02 62.23 -61.67
N ALA A 598 -58.09 61.52 -61.28
CA ALA A 598 -59.41 61.70 -61.85
C ALA A 598 -60.03 63.06 -61.47
N ARG A 599 -59.91 63.51 -60.21
CA ARG A 599 -60.31 64.85 -59.77
C ARG A 599 -59.52 65.95 -60.50
N SER A 600 -58.21 65.78 -60.65
CA SER A 600 -57.33 66.69 -61.40
C SER A 600 -57.73 66.76 -62.89
N ALA A 601 -58.05 65.63 -63.52
CA ALA A 601 -58.54 65.60 -64.90
C ALA A 601 -59.93 66.27 -65.05
N ALA A 602 -60.81 66.11 -64.05
CA ALA A 602 -62.10 66.79 -64.01
C ALA A 602 -61.94 68.32 -63.79
N ALA A 603 -61.06 68.72 -62.88
CA ALA A 603 -60.72 70.13 -62.63
C ALA A 603 -60.07 70.78 -63.86
N LYS A 604 -59.22 70.05 -64.59
CA LYS A 604 -58.67 70.51 -65.87
C LYS A 604 -59.77 70.71 -66.91
N LYS A 605 -60.68 69.75 -67.10
CA LYS A 605 -61.85 69.92 -67.98
C LYS A 605 -62.73 71.11 -67.56
N ALA A 606 -62.89 71.37 -66.26
CA ALA A 606 -63.60 72.53 -65.76
C ALA A 606 -62.86 73.86 -66.05
N ALA A 607 -61.52 73.89 -65.96
CA ALA A 607 -60.70 75.04 -66.31
C ALA A 607 -60.66 75.30 -67.84
N ASP A 608 -60.61 74.23 -68.65
CA ASP A 608 -60.74 74.30 -70.11
C ASP A 608 -62.14 74.84 -70.49
N HIS A 609 -63.20 74.37 -69.83
CA HIS A 609 -64.56 74.91 -70.01
C HIS A 609 -64.68 76.37 -69.55
N ALA A 610 -64.05 76.75 -68.43
CA ALA A 610 -64.02 78.13 -67.95
C ALA A 610 -63.24 79.08 -68.88
N THR A 611 -62.19 78.60 -69.54
CA THR A 611 -61.47 79.40 -70.55
C THR A 611 -62.23 79.52 -71.88
N VAL A 612 -63.04 78.52 -72.26
CA VAL A 612 -64.01 78.65 -73.36
C VAL A 612 -65.10 79.68 -73.03
N LEU A 613 -65.70 79.61 -71.83
CA LEU A 613 -66.66 80.63 -71.36
C LEU A 613 -66.03 82.03 -71.29
N ARG A 614 -64.77 82.13 -70.87
CA ARG A 614 -64.03 83.40 -70.85
C ARG A 614 -63.81 83.98 -72.24
N LYS A 615 -63.48 83.16 -73.25
CA LYS A 615 -63.38 83.64 -74.65
C LYS A 615 -64.72 84.16 -75.17
N LEU A 616 -65.81 83.43 -74.93
CA LEU A 616 -67.17 83.89 -75.28
C LEU A 616 -67.53 85.21 -74.56
N ALA A 617 -67.10 85.39 -73.31
CA ALA A 617 -67.27 86.65 -72.59
C ALA A 617 -66.42 87.80 -73.19
N GLU A 618 -65.15 87.55 -73.52
CA GLU A 618 -64.26 88.54 -74.16
C GLU A 618 -64.73 88.91 -75.58
N GLU A 619 -65.26 87.97 -76.35
CA GLU A 619 -65.93 88.21 -77.63
C GLU A 619 -67.19 89.07 -77.44
N SER A 620 -68.05 88.77 -76.45
CA SER A 620 -69.23 89.59 -76.14
C SER A 620 -68.86 91.02 -75.72
N ALA A 621 -67.79 91.18 -74.94
CA ALA A 621 -67.29 92.48 -74.50
C ALA A 621 -66.72 93.30 -75.68
N SER A 622 -66.08 92.64 -76.65
CA SER A 622 -65.63 93.30 -77.89
C SER A 622 -66.82 93.82 -78.73
N GLY A 623 -67.90 93.04 -78.82
CA GLY A 623 -69.13 93.43 -79.52
C GLY A 623 -69.84 94.61 -78.86
N ILE A 624 -69.85 94.68 -77.53
CA ILE A 624 -70.38 95.82 -76.77
C ILE A 624 -69.49 97.05 -76.96
N LYS A 625 -68.16 96.91 -76.85
CA LYS A 625 -67.19 98.00 -77.02
C LYS A 625 -67.31 98.66 -78.40
N ASN A 626 -67.49 97.87 -79.46
CA ASN A 626 -67.67 98.40 -80.81
C ASN A 626 -69.00 99.16 -80.99
N LYS A 627 -70.10 98.70 -80.35
CA LYS A 627 -71.38 99.42 -80.37
C LYS A 627 -71.32 100.75 -79.62
N VAL A 628 -70.62 100.82 -78.48
CA VAL A 628 -70.38 102.09 -77.76
C VAL A 628 -69.58 103.06 -78.65
N ALA A 629 -68.50 102.60 -79.29
CA ALA A 629 -67.70 103.42 -80.20
C ALA A 629 -68.47 103.94 -81.43
N THR A 630 -69.53 103.23 -81.86
CA THR A 630 -70.41 103.70 -82.95
C THR A 630 -71.32 104.82 -82.47
N LEU A 631 -71.93 104.68 -81.29
CA LEU A 631 -72.81 105.71 -80.70
C LEU A 631 -72.05 106.98 -80.31
N GLU A 632 -70.78 106.86 -79.87
CA GLU A 632 -69.90 108.00 -79.63
C GLU A 632 -69.47 108.74 -80.92
N ALA A 633 -69.58 108.10 -82.10
CA ALA A 633 -69.35 108.73 -83.39
C ALA A 633 -70.59 109.49 -83.88
N ASP A 634 -71.77 108.89 -83.82
CA ASP A 634 -73.03 109.51 -84.26
C ASP A 634 -73.36 110.80 -83.48
N VAL A 635 -73.02 110.86 -82.18
CA VAL A 635 -73.17 112.09 -81.38
C VAL A 635 -72.22 113.20 -81.87
N LYS A 636 -71.00 112.86 -82.30
CA LYS A 636 -70.03 113.84 -82.83
C LYS A 636 -70.41 114.32 -84.23
N GLN A 637 -71.00 113.46 -85.07
CA GLN A 637 -71.57 113.84 -86.36
C GLN A 637 -72.63 114.96 -86.19
N LYS A 638 -73.50 114.84 -85.16
CA LYS A 638 -74.54 115.82 -84.83
C LYS A 638 -74.01 117.20 -84.39
N GLU A 639 -72.81 117.28 -83.82
CA GLU A 639 -72.21 118.56 -83.39
C GLU A 639 -71.51 119.36 -84.50
N VAL A 640 -71.23 118.73 -85.65
CA VAL A 640 -70.58 119.38 -86.81
C VAL A 640 -71.62 120.04 -87.71
N GLU A 641 -72.65 119.30 -88.12
CA GLU A 641 -73.70 119.78 -89.04
C GLU A 641 -74.49 120.98 -88.46
N ALA A 642 -74.55 121.10 -87.13
CA ALA A 642 -75.18 122.23 -86.43
C ALA A 642 -74.42 123.57 -86.52
N LYS A 643 -73.17 123.60 -87.04
CA LYS A 643 -72.33 124.80 -87.04
C LYS A 643 -72.28 125.54 -88.39
N GLU A 644 -72.18 124.84 -89.51
CA GLU A 644 -71.83 125.48 -90.80
C GLU A 644 -73.01 125.74 -91.75
N LEU A 645 -74.22 125.27 -91.40
CA LEU A 645 -75.49 125.77 -91.99
C LEU A 645 -75.69 127.30 -91.84
N LYS A 646 -74.87 127.97 -91.00
CA LYS A 646 -74.82 129.43 -90.87
C LYS A 646 -74.04 130.16 -91.98
N GLN A 647 -73.16 129.51 -92.73
CA GLN A 647 -72.29 130.21 -93.69
C GLN A 647 -72.79 130.14 -95.15
N ALA A 648 -73.54 129.09 -95.50
CA ALA A 648 -74.04 128.85 -96.87
C ALA A 648 -75.36 129.56 -97.24
N SER A 649 -76.00 130.32 -96.33
CA SER A 649 -77.29 130.98 -96.58
C SER A 649 -77.20 132.49 -96.85
N ALA A 650 -76.12 133.14 -96.40
CA ALA A 650 -75.85 134.57 -96.63
C ALA A 650 -74.94 134.83 -97.84
N ALA A 651 -74.24 133.80 -98.32
CA ALA A 651 -73.32 133.83 -99.46
C ALA A 651 -73.76 132.78 -100.50
N LEU A 652 -74.06 133.10 -101.77
CA LEU A 652 -74.16 134.43 -102.41
C LEU A 652 -75.42 134.55 -103.28
N ARG A 653 -76.55 134.90 -102.66
CA ARG A 653 -77.65 135.60 -103.39
C ARG A 653 -77.22 136.97 -103.95
N LYS A 654 -75.98 137.41 -103.68
CA LYS A 654 -75.29 138.53 -104.33
C LYS A 654 -74.67 138.20 -105.68
N GLU A 655 -74.40 136.94 -106.02
CA GLU A 655 -73.79 136.60 -107.32
C GLU A 655 -74.81 136.63 -108.47
N VAL A 656 -76.10 136.54 -108.13
CA VAL A 656 -77.25 136.88 -109.00
C VAL A 656 -77.36 138.41 -109.26
N ALA A 657 -76.50 139.25 -108.66
CA ALA A 657 -76.66 140.71 -108.65
C ALA A 657 -75.41 141.53 -109.08
N VAL A 658 -74.33 140.90 -109.57
CA VAL A 658 -73.07 141.63 -109.89
C VAL A 658 -72.63 141.56 -111.36
N LEU A 659 -72.91 140.46 -112.09
CA LEU A 659 -72.45 140.33 -113.50
C LEU A 659 -73.53 140.52 -114.58
N THR A 660 -74.72 141.03 -114.22
CA THR A 660 -75.60 141.73 -115.17
C THR A 660 -75.06 143.12 -115.55
N VAL A 661 -73.95 143.56 -114.94
CA VAL A 661 -73.25 144.83 -115.19
C VAL A 661 -72.00 144.63 -116.08
N ALA A 662 -71.76 143.41 -116.58
CA ALA A 662 -70.58 143.03 -117.38
C ALA A 662 -70.91 142.73 -118.85
N ASN A 663 -71.95 143.35 -119.42
CA ASN A 663 -72.24 143.29 -120.86
C ASN A 663 -71.67 144.48 -121.63
N ASP A 664 -71.74 145.69 -121.07
CA ASP A 664 -71.63 146.95 -121.84
C ASP A 664 -70.37 147.79 -121.58
N LYS A 665 -69.26 147.15 -121.18
CA LYS A 665 -67.93 147.82 -121.12
C LYS A 665 -66.72 146.95 -121.49
N LEU A 666 -66.93 145.87 -122.25
CA LEU A 666 -65.88 145.14 -122.97
C LEU A 666 -66.26 144.80 -124.42
N ALA A 667 -67.51 145.03 -124.81
CA ALA A 667 -67.82 145.31 -126.21
C ALA A 667 -67.18 146.65 -126.63
N ALA A 668 -66.91 146.80 -127.93
CA ALA A 668 -66.42 148.01 -128.60
C ALA A 668 -64.92 148.40 -128.45
N GLU A 669 -64.07 147.54 -127.89
CA GLU A 669 -62.64 147.48 -128.26
C GLU A 669 -62.31 146.08 -128.81
N SER A 670 -62.11 145.83 -130.11
CA SER A 670 -62.31 146.61 -131.34
C SER A 670 -61.69 148.00 -131.46
N LYS A 671 -60.36 148.09 -131.36
CA LYS A 671 -59.50 148.63 -132.44
C LYS A 671 -57.98 148.55 -132.18
N GLN A 672 -57.53 147.38 -131.72
CA GLN A 672 -56.12 146.99 -131.77
C GLN A 672 -56.02 145.46 -131.82
N ALA A 673 -54.80 144.94 -131.97
CA ALA A 673 -54.34 143.70 -131.35
C ALA A 673 -55.20 142.42 -131.54
N LEU A 674 -55.42 141.81 -132.73
CA LEU A 674 -55.33 142.20 -134.15
C LEU A 674 -54.23 143.20 -134.58
N ALA A 675 -53.02 142.95 -134.09
CA ALA A 675 -51.75 143.66 -134.39
C ALA A 675 -50.57 142.96 -133.66
N GLU A 676 -50.84 142.35 -132.51
CA GLU A 676 -49.97 141.49 -131.71
C GLU A 676 -50.88 140.46 -131.01
N ALA A 677 -50.63 139.15 -131.03
CA ALA A 677 -49.72 138.38 -131.88
C ALA A 677 -50.31 136.96 -132.06
N GLU A 678 -50.47 136.37 -133.25
CA GLU A 678 -50.04 136.78 -134.60
C GLU A 678 -48.56 137.10 -134.75
N ARG A 679 -47.72 136.35 -134.02
CA ARG A 679 -46.31 136.13 -134.39
C ARG A 679 -45.74 134.76 -134.01
N LEU A 680 -46.58 133.86 -133.47
CA LEU A 680 -46.22 132.51 -133.05
C LEU A 680 -47.41 131.54 -133.29
N HIS A 681 -47.74 131.05 -134.48
CA HIS A 681 -47.23 131.19 -135.86
C HIS A 681 -45.72 130.98 -136.12
N ALA A 682 -45.01 130.36 -135.18
CA ALA A 682 -43.69 129.78 -135.40
C ALA A 682 -43.94 128.28 -135.65
N ALA A 683 -43.67 127.74 -136.85
CA ALA A 683 -42.46 127.84 -137.67
C ALA A 683 -41.21 127.77 -136.78
N THR A 684 -40.75 126.56 -136.45
CA THR A 684 -40.70 126.00 -135.06
C THR A 684 -41.99 125.23 -134.67
N ASP A 685 -42.95 125.08 -135.59
CA ASP A 685 -42.96 123.96 -136.55
C ASP A 685 -41.53 123.44 -136.82
N ALA A 686 -41.05 122.67 -135.84
CA ALA A 686 -39.79 121.96 -135.67
C ALA A 686 -39.83 121.22 -134.31
N ILE A 687 -40.59 121.74 -133.32
CA ILE A 687 -40.92 121.04 -132.06
C ILE A 687 -42.42 120.66 -131.97
N LYS A 688 -43.28 121.24 -132.83
CA LYS A 688 -44.24 120.41 -133.62
C LYS A 688 -43.42 119.74 -134.75
N GLU A 689 -43.64 118.50 -135.19
CA GLU A 689 -44.91 117.79 -135.27
C GLU A 689 -44.92 116.38 -134.62
N GLU A 690 -43.80 115.93 -134.05
CA GLU A 690 -43.67 114.55 -133.56
C GLU A 690 -44.61 114.23 -132.39
N TRP A 691 -44.83 115.17 -131.47
CA TRP A 691 -45.40 114.83 -130.16
C TRP A 691 -46.92 114.66 -130.07
N ILE A 692 -47.71 115.29 -130.96
CA ILE A 692 -49.14 114.93 -131.11
C ILE A 692 -49.30 113.74 -132.07
N ARG A 693 -48.23 113.22 -132.67
CA ARG A 693 -48.18 111.83 -133.19
C ARG A 693 -47.80 110.82 -132.10
N PHE A 694 -47.09 111.22 -131.04
CA PHE A 694 -47.02 110.44 -129.78
C PHE A 694 -48.38 110.32 -129.08
N ARG A 695 -49.37 111.16 -129.43
CA ARG A 695 -50.80 110.91 -129.13
C ARG A 695 -51.40 109.83 -130.06
N LYS A 696 -50.71 108.70 -130.22
CA LYS A 696 -51.21 107.49 -130.91
C LYS A 696 -50.74 106.21 -130.25
N GLU A 697 -49.44 105.98 -130.21
CA GLU A 697 -48.85 104.68 -129.85
C GLU A 697 -47.98 104.77 -128.59
N ASN A 698 -48.08 103.75 -127.75
CA ASN A 698 -47.30 103.51 -126.53
C ASN A 698 -47.62 104.44 -125.33
N GLY A 699 -47.50 103.95 -124.09
CA GLY A 699 -47.16 102.58 -123.66
C GLY A 699 -46.27 102.55 -122.43
N LYS A 700 -46.03 101.40 -121.80
CA LYS A 700 -46.25 100.01 -122.25
C LYS A 700 -46.90 99.18 -121.11
N LEU A 701 -47.20 97.89 -121.36
CA LEU A 701 -47.80 96.92 -120.42
C LEU A 701 -49.33 96.94 -120.21
N SER A 702 -50.08 96.78 -121.29
CA SER A 702 -51.37 96.07 -121.25
C SER A 702 -51.18 94.55 -121.43
N GLU A 703 -50.12 93.95 -120.86
CA GLU A 703 -49.51 92.74 -121.42
C GLU A 703 -49.01 91.66 -120.43
N THR A 704 -48.62 92.00 -119.19
CA THR A 704 -48.14 91.01 -118.19
C THR A 704 -49.27 90.18 -117.52
N ILE A 705 -50.28 89.83 -118.32
CA ILE A 705 -51.28 88.78 -118.04
C ILE A 705 -50.76 87.37 -118.45
N ALA A 706 -49.66 87.30 -119.20
CA ALA A 706 -49.18 86.08 -119.86
C ALA A 706 -48.62 85.00 -118.91
N GLU A 707 -47.90 85.39 -117.85
CA GLU A 707 -46.89 84.54 -117.21
C GLU A 707 -47.02 84.48 -115.68
N LEU A 708 -47.01 83.32 -115.00
CA LEU A 708 -46.98 81.93 -115.48
C LEU A 708 -48.06 81.08 -114.78
N ARG A 709 -49.12 80.76 -115.52
CA ARG A 709 -49.95 79.56 -115.26
C ARG A 709 -49.24 78.34 -115.86
N LYS A 710 -49.63 77.12 -115.42
CA LYS A 710 -49.27 75.80 -116.00
C LYS A 710 -47.80 75.38 -115.78
N ALA A 711 -47.42 74.11 -115.95
CA ALA A 711 -48.13 72.84 -115.71
C ALA A 711 -47.13 71.65 -115.76
N ARG A 712 -47.62 70.48 -115.36
CA ARG A 712 -47.13 69.13 -115.71
C ARG A 712 -46.91 68.96 -117.23
N THR A 713 -45.66 68.79 -117.68
CA THR A 713 -45.20 68.07 -118.91
C THR A 713 -43.65 68.00 -118.91
N VAL A 714 -42.97 66.83 -118.97
CA VAL A 714 -42.54 66.00 -120.14
C VAL A 714 -41.08 66.27 -120.62
N VAL A 715 -40.23 65.22 -120.57
CA VAL A 715 -39.02 64.90 -121.37
C VAL A 715 -37.67 65.67 -121.20
N ALA A 716 -36.61 64.84 -121.02
CA ALA A 716 -35.17 64.88 -121.37
C ALA A 716 -34.21 66.11 -121.30
N GLU A 717 -32.98 65.77 -120.87
CA GLU A 717 -31.62 66.15 -121.35
C GLU A 717 -30.76 67.33 -120.77
N GLU A 718 -29.47 66.99 -120.63
CA GLU A 718 -28.19 67.77 -120.65
C GLU A 718 -27.74 68.77 -119.53
N THR A 719 -26.57 68.43 -118.94
CA THR A 719 -25.39 69.29 -118.55
C THR A 719 -25.27 70.11 -117.23
N LYS A 720 -24.30 69.65 -116.39
CA LYS A 720 -23.13 70.35 -115.74
C LYS A 720 -23.22 71.67 -114.91
N THR A 721 -22.49 71.65 -113.76
CA THR A 721 -21.66 72.75 -113.13
C THR A 721 -22.39 73.97 -112.49
N ARG A 722 -21.83 74.80 -111.56
CA ARG A 722 -20.66 74.78 -110.60
C ARG A 722 -20.67 76.06 -109.70
N GLU A 723 -20.12 76.00 -108.46
CA GLU A 723 -19.71 77.13 -107.55
C GLU A 723 -20.84 78.04 -106.96
N LEU A 724 -20.75 78.70 -105.77
CA LEU A 724 -19.76 79.63 -105.12
C LEU A 724 -19.57 80.97 -105.90
N PRO A 725 -19.06 82.08 -105.30
CA PRO A 725 -18.71 82.38 -103.90
C PRO A 725 -19.73 83.43 -103.32
N GLY A 726 -19.45 84.59 -102.66
CA GLY A 726 -18.25 85.25 -102.11
C GLY A 726 -18.40 86.78 -101.87
N ALA A 727 -17.65 87.34 -100.91
CA ALA A 727 -17.37 88.79 -100.66
C ALA A 727 -18.55 89.72 -100.26
N SER A 728 -18.48 90.78 -99.42
CA SER A 728 -17.45 91.56 -98.69
C SER A 728 -17.13 92.98 -99.24
N THR A 729 -16.75 93.91 -98.33
CA THR A 729 -16.24 95.30 -98.54
C THR A 729 -17.22 96.36 -99.10
N ALA A 730 -16.93 97.68 -99.09
CA ALA A 730 -16.37 98.56 -98.05
C ALA A 730 -16.50 100.06 -98.45
N THR A 731 -16.83 100.93 -97.47
CA THR A 731 -16.35 102.31 -97.21
C THR A 731 -15.98 103.35 -98.31
N ALA A 732 -16.33 104.62 -98.01
CA ALA A 732 -15.56 105.86 -98.31
C ALA A 732 -15.55 106.37 -99.79
N GLN A 733 -15.29 107.65 -100.12
CA GLN A 733 -15.25 108.95 -99.40
C GLN A 733 -15.23 110.11 -100.44
N SER A 734 -15.54 111.35 -100.03
CA SER A 734 -14.73 112.56 -100.34
C SER A 734 -15.41 113.84 -99.83
N MET A 735 -14.66 114.76 -99.19
CA MET A 735 -14.45 116.15 -99.65
C MET A 735 -13.94 117.06 -98.52
N GLU A 736 -12.86 117.79 -98.83
CA GLU A 736 -12.26 118.83 -98.00
C GLU A 736 -11.61 119.85 -98.95
N GLN A 737 -12.08 121.12 -98.97
CA GLN A 737 -11.23 122.30 -99.21
C GLN A 737 -11.99 123.64 -99.27
N GLN A 738 -11.25 124.71 -98.97
CA GLN A 738 -11.60 126.08 -99.35
C GLN A 738 -10.93 126.47 -100.68
N ARG A 739 -11.72 126.89 -101.65
CA ARG A 739 -11.81 128.35 -101.91
C ARG A 739 -13.07 128.82 -101.18
N ASN A 740 -13.12 129.99 -100.53
CA ASN A 740 -12.95 131.32 -101.13
C ASN A 740 -13.93 131.50 -102.31
N LEU A 741 -13.60 132.23 -103.38
CA LEU A 741 -14.00 131.91 -104.77
C LEU A 741 -15.46 132.16 -105.23
N LEU A 742 -16.44 132.12 -104.34
CA LEU A 742 -17.89 132.01 -104.59
C LEU A 742 -18.51 132.85 -105.74
N ILE A 743 -18.29 134.15 -105.94
CA ILE A 743 -17.40 135.12 -105.29
C ILE A 743 -18.11 135.79 -104.09
N ALA A 744 -17.59 135.77 -102.86
CA ALA A 744 -16.47 134.98 -102.33
C ALA A 744 -16.61 134.75 -100.81
N PHE A 745 -16.00 133.65 -100.32
CA PHE A 745 -15.55 133.52 -98.93
C PHE A 745 -16.70 133.24 -97.90
N ILE A 746 -16.41 132.51 -96.82
CA ILE A 746 -16.38 132.99 -95.42
C ILE A 746 -17.78 133.20 -94.76
N VAL A 747 -18.04 132.74 -93.53
CA VAL A 747 -17.28 131.77 -92.70
C VAL A 747 -18.12 131.26 -91.53
N VAL A 748 -17.76 130.09 -90.99
CA VAL A 748 -17.78 129.78 -89.54
C VAL A 748 -19.21 129.63 -88.94
N VAL A 749 -19.44 128.60 -88.11
CA VAL A 749 -19.70 128.76 -86.66
C VAL A 749 -20.98 129.54 -86.34
N PHE A 750 -21.94 129.00 -85.56
CA PHE A 750 -21.73 128.15 -84.39
C PHE A 750 -22.04 126.65 -84.61
N ILE A 751 -21.17 125.70 -84.25
CA ILE A 751 -20.49 125.40 -82.95
C ILE A 751 -21.38 124.64 -81.96
N SER A 752 -20.72 123.75 -81.20
CA SER A 752 -21.05 123.21 -79.87
C SER A 752 -22.22 123.91 -79.16
N TRP A 753 -23.12 123.15 -78.52
CA TRP A 753 -22.90 122.37 -77.29
C TRP A 753 -24.09 121.41 -77.09
N THR A 754 -24.11 120.32 -76.31
CA THR A 754 -23.18 119.56 -75.43
C THR A 754 -23.83 118.16 -75.31
N MET A 755 -23.17 117.00 -75.15
CA MET A 755 -21.92 116.58 -74.50
C MET A 755 -21.93 116.64 -72.95
N LYS A 756 -22.53 115.62 -72.31
CA LYS A 756 -22.41 115.10 -70.92
C LYS A 756 -23.43 113.94 -70.80
N GLN A 757 -23.28 112.83 -70.07
CA GLN A 757 -22.20 112.14 -69.33
C GLN A 757 -22.68 110.64 -69.26
N VAL A 758 -21.91 109.56 -69.47
CA VAL A 758 -20.66 109.09 -68.83
C VAL A 758 -20.90 108.86 -67.33
N MET A 759 -20.82 107.66 -66.75
CA MET A 759 -20.40 106.29 -67.16
C MET A 759 -21.21 105.26 -66.32
N PHE A 760 -21.16 103.93 -66.51
CA PHE A 760 -20.15 103.07 -67.16
C PHE A 760 -20.80 102.03 -68.08
#